data_AF-A0A4S4CDT7-F1
#
_entry.id   AF-A0A4S4CDT7-F1
#
_cell.length_a   1.000
_cell.length_b   1.000
_cell.length_c   1.000
_cell.angle_alpha   90.00
_cell.angle_beta   90.00
_cell.angle_gamma   90.00
#
_symmetry.space_group_name_H-M   'P 1'
#
loop_
_entity.id
_entity.type
_entity.pdbx_description
1 polymer ?
#
loop_
_entity_poly.entity_id
_entity_poly.type
_entity_poly.pdbx_seq_one_letter_code
_entity_poly.pdbx_strand_id
1 'polypeptide(L)'
;MRLRTLGGLSVEGMTFRREKVLLLLAYLCVEGPQARRRLAELFWPDAANPMNSLAQHLVHLRSLPGALREDGGRVSSGITCDACLLREAVRDGRPADAVQQYGGAFLDALTIPLGPDLEEWLFDTREALARETRGALIALAGNAAAHGNAPQAADLAARALLLDGAPPADELELPKLWYLLSLTGHPLSAQMEREARDLGLPLQPPPTTPTTPFVGREAQLEALAHLPPGHIAWVSGHAGMGKTALLDALARTGGWTALHGRPDAPYRTLEPLTRTPPGSTLMALGLLRDRHLRVAIDAWDTVDAATQHVIEEAARQRPGAAIVITARLHPPFEVDLHLQLDVLSAADLREHPGVYDLTEGHPTLVAAALRGQPLDVRQGARVRALPAQVRDTYLMLALQDAPDLRATRKATGLSADTFALTLSHLTQEGLTAEGGHVYAAAAARDLLEQVPVHAKLLHLKLARALGGPAGWPHYAAARDLWEDIDEEGAARAAGLRAADQLRRGYPGLAVEILDGFADRADLAVPHAWALVGVGRYTDALKRLDALTVPAKHTPEALAARATVLVRLGRDAEALDLARQITGSGPEAARAASVIAHAARSREDWEEARRHSQIAADLWRLEGEEEQHVTELGLVAWARSYLDVTPDEAFRDVLPRAERFLNVRGTILLNYAKRLLDLGVFGRSGALLERASMDLERSGDVLGYAQALINRGVVSHLAGQLPEAAEMYRQAIDQLRGTGSVRTMGLALSNLSEIESDLSAFEDVLGLLLRADQTDLVMQIRRSARLTDTGQGQAFQS
;
A
#
# COMPACT_ATOMS: atom_id res chain seq x y z
N MET A 1 -25.59 -48.37 -10.51
CA MET A 1 -26.56 -48.39 -11.62
C MET A 1 -27.61 -47.33 -11.34
N ARG A 2 -27.82 -46.40 -12.25
CA ARG A 2 -28.73 -45.25 -12.09
C ARG A 2 -29.66 -45.19 -13.30
N LEU A 3 -30.92 -44.85 -13.05
CA LEU A 3 -31.87 -44.56 -14.12
C LEU A 3 -31.77 -43.08 -14.51
N ARG A 4 -31.56 -42.80 -15.80
CA ARG A 4 -31.65 -41.46 -16.38
C ARG A 4 -33.08 -41.22 -16.83
N THR A 5 -33.68 -40.15 -16.32
CA THR A 5 -35.06 -39.75 -16.55
C THR A 5 -35.19 -38.28 -16.98
N LEU A 6 -34.15 -37.46 -16.84
CA LEU A 6 -34.12 -36.06 -17.27
C LEU A 6 -33.42 -35.93 -18.63
N GLY A 7 -34.12 -35.41 -19.64
CA GLY A 7 -33.63 -35.30 -21.03
C GLY A 7 -33.67 -36.61 -21.83
N GLY A 8 -34.13 -37.71 -21.23
CA GLY A 8 -34.24 -39.02 -21.88
C GLY A 8 -34.67 -40.12 -20.91
N LEU A 9 -34.74 -41.37 -21.39
CA LEU A 9 -35.10 -42.53 -20.58
C LEU A 9 -34.16 -43.71 -20.85
N SER A 10 -33.22 -43.97 -19.94
CA SER A 10 -32.25 -45.06 -20.08
C SER A 10 -31.64 -45.48 -18.76
N VAL A 11 -31.00 -46.65 -18.70
CA VAL A 11 -30.24 -47.10 -17.52
C VAL A 11 -28.75 -47.01 -17.80
N GLU A 12 -28.00 -46.35 -16.92
CA GLU A 12 -26.57 -46.15 -17.12
C GLU A 12 -25.82 -47.48 -17.23
N GLY A 13 -25.00 -47.58 -18.29
CA GLY A 13 -24.15 -48.75 -18.55
C GLY A 13 -24.88 -49.94 -19.21
N MET A 14 -26.16 -49.82 -19.59
CA MET A 14 -26.91 -50.91 -20.22
C MET A 14 -27.76 -50.43 -21.40
N THR A 15 -27.83 -51.25 -22.47
CA THR A 15 -28.72 -51.04 -23.61
C THR A 15 -30.06 -51.75 -23.36
N PHE A 16 -31.00 -51.05 -22.74
CA PHE A 16 -32.34 -51.58 -22.47
C PHE A 16 -33.41 -50.65 -23.08
N ARG A 17 -34.23 -51.17 -24.01
CA ARG A 17 -35.11 -50.34 -24.88
C ARG A 17 -36.62 -50.50 -24.61
N ARG A 18 -37.02 -51.17 -23.54
CA ARG A 18 -38.45 -51.40 -23.25
C ARG A 18 -39.04 -50.22 -22.50
N GLU A 19 -39.56 -49.24 -23.23
CA GLU A 19 -40.07 -47.97 -22.69
C GLU A 19 -41.08 -48.14 -21.54
N LYS A 20 -42.11 -48.98 -21.71
CA LYS A 20 -43.13 -49.18 -20.66
C LYS A 20 -42.56 -49.83 -19.38
N VAL A 21 -41.50 -50.63 -19.50
CA VAL A 21 -40.79 -51.22 -18.36
C VAL A 21 -39.93 -50.16 -17.65
N LEU A 22 -39.24 -49.30 -18.41
CA LEU A 22 -38.47 -48.20 -17.85
C LEU A 22 -39.34 -47.11 -17.22
N LEU A 23 -40.52 -46.84 -17.80
CA LEU A 23 -41.53 -45.96 -17.23
C LEU A 23 -42.02 -46.50 -15.88
N LEU A 24 -42.29 -47.80 -15.77
CA LEU A 24 -42.65 -48.43 -14.50
C LEU A 24 -41.54 -48.27 -13.45
N LEU A 25 -40.28 -48.43 -13.86
CA LEU A 25 -39.13 -48.22 -12.96
C LEU A 25 -38.99 -46.75 -12.55
N ALA A 26 -39.17 -45.80 -13.48
CA ALA A 26 -39.16 -44.37 -13.20
C ALA A 26 -40.26 -43.99 -12.20
N TYR A 27 -41.48 -44.48 -12.42
CA TYR A 27 -42.61 -44.30 -11.52
C TYR A 27 -42.29 -44.82 -10.11
N LEU A 28 -41.74 -46.03 -10.00
CA LEU A 28 -41.33 -46.60 -8.70
C LEU A 28 -40.16 -45.85 -8.04
N CYS A 29 -39.27 -45.22 -8.80
CA CYS A 29 -38.23 -44.36 -8.24
C CYS A 29 -38.83 -43.09 -7.63
N VAL A 30 -39.77 -42.44 -8.33
CA VAL A 30 -40.35 -41.15 -7.91
C VAL A 30 -41.40 -41.33 -6.81
N GLU A 31 -42.31 -42.28 -6.96
CA GLU A 31 -43.44 -42.51 -6.05
C GLU A 31 -43.11 -43.47 -4.89
N GLY A 32 -41.94 -44.12 -4.93
CA GLY A 32 -41.51 -45.07 -3.91
C GLY A 32 -42.29 -46.40 -3.91
N PRO A 33 -42.37 -47.11 -2.77
CA PRO A 33 -42.98 -48.44 -2.68
C PRO A 33 -44.50 -48.46 -2.94
N GLN A 34 -44.93 -49.20 -3.96
CA GLN A 34 -46.33 -49.27 -4.41
C GLN A 34 -46.92 -50.67 -4.28
N ALA A 35 -48.23 -50.76 -4.06
CA ALA A 35 -48.95 -52.03 -4.06
C ALA A 35 -49.08 -52.56 -5.49
N ARG A 36 -48.86 -53.88 -5.69
CA ARG A 36 -48.98 -54.51 -7.02
C ARG A 36 -50.33 -54.22 -7.69
N ARG A 37 -51.43 -54.29 -6.93
CA ARG A 37 -52.78 -54.03 -7.44
C ARG A 37 -52.91 -52.63 -8.07
N ARG A 38 -52.43 -51.59 -7.37
CA ARG A 38 -52.44 -50.20 -7.87
C ARG A 38 -51.61 -50.06 -9.14
N LEU A 39 -50.40 -50.63 -9.18
CA LEU A 39 -49.55 -50.59 -10.37
C LEU A 39 -50.21 -51.25 -11.58
N ALA A 40 -50.88 -52.40 -11.36
CA ALA A 40 -51.57 -53.11 -12.42
C ALA A 40 -52.74 -52.31 -12.99
N GLU A 41 -53.58 -51.74 -12.12
CA GLU A 41 -54.72 -50.89 -12.49
C GLU A 41 -54.26 -49.62 -13.23
N LEU A 42 -53.17 -48.98 -12.77
CA LEU A 42 -52.64 -47.74 -13.35
C LEU A 42 -51.96 -47.94 -14.72
N PHE A 43 -51.13 -48.98 -14.88
CA PHE A 43 -50.35 -49.19 -16.10
C PHE A 43 -51.09 -49.97 -17.19
N TRP A 44 -52.11 -50.74 -16.82
CA TRP A 44 -52.91 -51.55 -17.75
C TRP A 44 -54.42 -51.52 -17.40
N PRO A 45 -55.06 -50.34 -17.40
CA PRO A 45 -56.48 -50.20 -17.05
C PRO A 45 -57.40 -51.03 -17.97
N ASP A 46 -57.03 -51.15 -19.26
CA ASP A 46 -57.84 -51.84 -20.27
C ASP A 46 -57.47 -53.32 -20.48
N ALA A 47 -56.53 -53.87 -19.70
CA ALA A 47 -56.11 -55.26 -19.88
C ALA A 47 -57.15 -56.24 -19.29
N ALA A 48 -57.40 -57.34 -20.01
CA ALA A 48 -58.28 -58.41 -19.52
C ALA A 48 -57.79 -59.04 -18.19
N ASN A 49 -56.47 -59.03 -17.95
CA ASN A 49 -55.87 -59.40 -16.66
C ASN A 49 -54.67 -58.49 -16.35
N PRO A 50 -54.90 -57.32 -15.73
CA PRO A 50 -53.85 -56.32 -15.47
C PRO A 50 -52.73 -56.85 -14.58
N MET A 51 -53.04 -57.78 -13.67
CA MET A 51 -52.06 -58.36 -12.75
C MET A 51 -51.05 -59.25 -13.47
N ASN A 52 -51.49 -60.01 -14.47
CA ASN A 52 -50.60 -60.81 -15.30
C ASN A 52 -49.68 -59.93 -16.14
N SER A 53 -50.21 -58.83 -16.70
CA SER A 53 -49.41 -57.84 -17.44
C SER A 53 -48.33 -57.21 -16.55
N LEU A 54 -48.67 -56.84 -15.31
CA LEU A 54 -47.68 -56.38 -14.33
C LEU A 54 -46.62 -57.43 -14.05
N ALA A 55 -47.00 -58.68 -13.77
CA ALA A 55 -46.07 -59.75 -13.48
C ALA A 55 -45.03 -59.96 -14.62
N GLN A 56 -45.46 -59.88 -15.88
CA GLN A 56 -44.56 -59.96 -17.04
C GLN A 56 -43.56 -58.80 -17.07
N HIS A 57 -43.99 -57.57 -16.78
CA HIS A 57 -43.09 -56.40 -16.76
C HIS A 57 -42.12 -56.43 -15.59
N LEU A 58 -42.55 -56.93 -14.42
CA LEU A 58 -41.67 -57.16 -13.27
C LEU A 58 -40.59 -58.20 -13.57
N VAL A 59 -40.89 -59.25 -14.35
CA VAL A 59 -39.87 -60.22 -14.81
C VAL A 59 -38.78 -59.52 -15.61
N HIS A 60 -39.13 -58.57 -16.48
CA HIS A 60 -38.14 -57.78 -17.21
C HIS A 60 -37.33 -56.85 -16.30
N LEU A 61 -37.93 -56.25 -15.28
CA LEU A 61 -37.18 -55.47 -14.29
C LEU A 61 -36.23 -56.34 -13.44
N ARG A 62 -36.59 -57.58 -13.12
CA ARG A 62 -35.69 -58.51 -12.42
C ARG A 62 -34.43 -58.86 -13.22
N SER A 63 -34.48 -58.75 -14.55
CA SER A 63 -33.29 -58.93 -15.39
C SER A 63 -32.28 -57.77 -15.27
N LEU A 64 -32.70 -56.64 -14.70
CA LEU A 64 -31.83 -55.51 -14.37
C LEU A 64 -31.30 -55.69 -12.93
N PRO A 65 -29.99 -55.91 -12.73
CA PRO A 65 -29.43 -56.20 -11.41
C PRO A 65 -29.76 -55.12 -10.37
N GLY A 66 -30.43 -55.50 -9.29
CA GLY A 66 -30.76 -54.61 -8.18
C GLY A 66 -31.82 -53.55 -8.49
N ALA A 67 -32.49 -53.59 -9.65
CA ALA A 67 -33.49 -52.59 -10.03
C ALA A 67 -34.78 -52.66 -9.20
N LEU A 68 -35.09 -53.81 -8.59
CA LEU A 68 -36.35 -54.04 -7.89
C LEU A 68 -36.11 -54.55 -6.47
N ARG A 69 -36.94 -54.07 -5.53
CA ARG A 69 -37.10 -54.67 -4.19
C ARG A 69 -38.56 -55.06 -4.02
N GLU A 70 -38.78 -56.25 -3.50
CA GLU A 70 -40.13 -56.79 -3.27
C GLU A 70 -40.26 -57.11 -1.79
N ASP A 71 -41.27 -56.51 -1.14
CA ASP A 71 -41.57 -56.75 0.27
C ASP A 71 -43.06 -57.08 0.38
N GLY A 72 -43.36 -58.37 0.58
CA GLY A 72 -44.71 -58.91 0.58
C GLY A 72 -45.51 -58.55 -0.68
N GLY A 73 -46.56 -57.74 -0.50
CA GLY A 73 -47.47 -57.28 -1.56
C GLY A 73 -47.05 -55.98 -2.26
N ARG A 74 -45.92 -55.37 -1.87
CA ARG A 74 -45.41 -54.12 -2.43
C ARG A 74 -44.15 -54.31 -3.24
N VAL A 75 -43.97 -53.41 -4.21
CA VAL A 75 -42.81 -53.36 -5.11
C VAL A 75 -42.23 -51.94 -5.04
N SER A 76 -40.92 -51.83 -4.94
CA SER A 76 -40.20 -50.56 -5.00
C SER A 76 -38.97 -50.66 -5.90
N SER A 77 -38.46 -49.51 -6.32
CA SER A 77 -37.16 -49.48 -6.99
C SER A 77 -36.04 -49.84 -6.00
N GLY A 78 -35.04 -50.58 -6.48
CA GLY A 78 -33.77 -50.82 -5.76
C GLY A 78 -32.62 -49.92 -6.21
N ILE A 79 -32.84 -49.11 -7.25
CA ILE A 79 -31.90 -48.11 -7.78
C ILE A 79 -32.48 -46.70 -7.67
N THR A 80 -31.61 -45.68 -7.73
CA THR A 80 -32.04 -44.27 -7.79
C THR A 80 -32.13 -43.75 -9.23
N CYS A 81 -32.85 -42.64 -9.43
CA CYS A 81 -32.84 -41.89 -10.67
C CYS A 81 -32.32 -40.45 -10.47
N ASP A 82 -31.86 -39.83 -11.56
CA ASP A 82 -31.44 -38.42 -11.62
C ASP A 82 -32.53 -37.45 -11.13
N ALA A 83 -33.82 -37.68 -11.42
CA ALA A 83 -34.92 -36.87 -10.89
C ALA A 83 -35.04 -36.92 -9.35
N CYS A 84 -34.79 -38.08 -8.73
CA CYS A 84 -34.78 -38.18 -7.26
C CYS A 84 -33.57 -37.49 -6.65
N LEU A 85 -32.39 -37.57 -7.29
CA LEU A 85 -31.19 -36.88 -6.85
C LEU A 85 -31.33 -35.35 -6.97
N LEU A 86 -32.03 -34.87 -8.00
CA LEU A 86 -32.38 -33.47 -8.16
C LEU A 86 -33.23 -32.99 -6.98
N ARG A 87 -34.33 -33.72 -6.68
CA ARG A 87 -35.22 -33.43 -5.56
C ARG A 87 -34.51 -33.45 -4.20
N GLU A 88 -33.61 -34.39 -4.00
CA GLU A 88 -32.77 -34.49 -2.80
C GLU A 88 -31.86 -33.26 -2.68
N ALA A 89 -31.17 -32.87 -3.75
CA ALA A 89 -30.32 -31.68 -3.77
C ALA A 89 -31.10 -30.38 -3.50
N VAL A 90 -32.31 -30.25 -4.03
CA VAL A 90 -33.20 -29.10 -3.75
C VAL A 90 -33.58 -29.08 -2.26
N ARG A 91 -33.97 -30.22 -1.67
CA ARG A 91 -34.33 -30.32 -0.25
C ARG A 91 -33.16 -30.02 0.69
N ASP A 92 -31.96 -30.44 0.31
CA ASP A 92 -30.73 -30.19 1.08
C ASP A 92 -30.19 -28.76 0.92
N GLY A 93 -30.83 -27.90 0.14
CA GLY A 93 -30.36 -26.55 -0.12
C GLY A 93 -29.06 -26.51 -0.94
N ARG A 94 -28.86 -27.50 -1.83
CA ARG A 94 -27.71 -27.60 -2.74
C ARG A 94 -28.14 -27.30 -4.19
N PRO A 95 -28.43 -26.04 -4.54
CA PRO A 95 -29.02 -25.69 -5.84
C PRO A 95 -28.08 -25.96 -7.02
N ALA A 96 -26.75 -25.89 -6.83
CA ALA A 96 -25.78 -26.22 -7.89
C ALA A 96 -25.88 -27.69 -8.32
N ASP A 97 -25.94 -28.60 -7.34
CA ASP A 97 -26.05 -30.04 -7.58
C ASP A 97 -27.37 -30.40 -8.26
N ALA A 98 -28.47 -29.72 -7.87
CA ALA A 98 -29.79 -29.88 -8.48
C ALA A 98 -29.77 -29.50 -9.97
N VAL A 99 -29.23 -28.32 -10.30
CA VAL A 99 -29.10 -27.85 -11.68
C VAL A 99 -28.24 -28.78 -12.52
N GLN A 100 -27.19 -29.37 -11.94
CA GLN A 100 -26.32 -30.32 -12.64
C GLN A 100 -27.05 -31.63 -13.02
N GLN A 101 -28.06 -32.05 -12.26
CA GLN A 101 -28.85 -33.25 -12.61
C GLN A 101 -29.82 -33.01 -13.77
N TYR A 102 -30.19 -31.75 -14.06
CA TYR A 102 -31.21 -31.43 -15.06
C TYR A 102 -30.67 -31.47 -16.49
N GLY A 103 -30.79 -32.62 -17.14
CA GLY A 103 -30.39 -32.84 -18.54
C GLY A 103 -31.45 -32.47 -19.59
N GLY A 104 -32.64 -32.02 -19.17
CA GLY A 104 -33.79 -31.72 -20.03
C GLY A 104 -35.11 -32.18 -19.40
N ALA A 105 -36.23 -32.06 -20.14
CA ALA A 105 -37.55 -32.41 -19.65
C ALA A 105 -37.64 -33.88 -19.19
N PHE A 106 -38.44 -34.14 -18.15
CA PHE A 106 -38.63 -35.49 -17.60
C PHE A 106 -39.30 -36.42 -18.62
N LEU A 107 -38.65 -37.55 -18.89
CA LEU A 107 -39.08 -38.59 -19.84
C LEU A 107 -39.40 -38.05 -21.24
N ASP A 108 -38.62 -37.08 -21.71
CA ASP A 108 -38.83 -36.41 -23.01
C ASP A 108 -38.77 -37.37 -24.22
N ALA A 109 -38.08 -38.49 -24.07
CA ALA A 109 -37.92 -39.51 -25.12
C ALA A 109 -39.02 -40.58 -25.15
N LEU A 110 -40.07 -40.48 -24.33
CA LEU A 110 -41.12 -41.48 -24.22
C LEU A 110 -42.12 -41.36 -25.40
N THR A 111 -42.36 -42.44 -26.13
CA THR A 111 -43.21 -42.42 -27.35
C THR A 111 -44.44 -43.32 -27.29
N ILE A 112 -44.63 -44.07 -26.20
CA ILE A 112 -45.77 -44.97 -26.01
C ILE A 112 -47.06 -44.23 -25.60
N PRO A 113 -48.24 -44.72 -26.00
CA PRO A 113 -49.51 -44.22 -25.50
C PRO A 113 -49.70 -44.59 -24.03
N LEU A 114 -50.26 -43.67 -23.25
CA LEU A 114 -50.50 -43.80 -21.82
C LEU A 114 -52.01 -43.68 -21.52
N GLY A 115 -52.43 -44.22 -20.36
CA GLY A 115 -53.78 -43.98 -19.86
C GLY A 115 -53.86 -42.60 -19.18
N PRO A 116 -55.06 -42.01 -19.01
CA PRO A 116 -55.24 -40.64 -18.53
C PRO A 116 -54.49 -40.36 -17.21
N ASP A 117 -54.61 -41.26 -16.24
CA ASP A 117 -53.96 -41.12 -14.92
C ASP A 117 -52.41 -41.10 -15.02
N LEU A 118 -51.82 -41.81 -15.98
CA LEU A 118 -50.37 -41.83 -16.19
C LEU A 118 -49.89 -40.61 -17.00
N GLU A 119 -50.72 -40.10 -17.91
CA GLU A 119 -50.43 -38.85 -18.64
C GLU A 119 -50.43 -37.66 -17.69
N GLU A 120 -51.43 -37.57 -16.82
CA GLU A 120 -51.52 -36.53 -15.79
C GLU A 120 -50.30 -36.60 -14.85
N TRP A 121 -49.99 -37.79 -14.32
CA TRP A 121 -48.80 -37.98 -13.47
C TRP A 121 -47.50 -37.57 -14.17
N LEU A 122 -47.34 -37.92 -15.46
CA LEU A 122 -46.16 -37.57 -16.24
C LEU A 122 -46.04 -36.06 -16.41
N PHE A 123 -47.15 -35.40 -16.77
CA PHE A 123 -47.23 -33.97 -16.98
C PHE A 123 -46.90 -33.21 -15.68
N ASP A 124 -47.57 -33.56 -14.58
CA ASP A 124 -47.37 -32.93 -13.28
C ASP A 124 -45.94 -33.13 -12.77
N THR A 125 -45.40 -34.34 -12.91
CA THR A 125 -44.03 -34.64 -12.48
C THR A 125 -43.01 -33.85 -13.29
N ARG A 126 -43.22 -33.73 -14.61
CA ARG A 126 -42.34 -32.95 -15.49
C ARG A 126 -42.35 -31.48 -15.12
N GLU A 127 -43.52 -30.88 -14.97
CA GLU A 127 -43.62 -29.48 -14.59
C GLU A 127 -43.05 -29.23 -13.19
N ALA A 128 -43.32 -30.10 -12.23
CA ALA A 128 -42.79 -29.97 -10.87
C ALA A 128 -41.26 -29.98 -10.85
N LEU A 129 -40.63 -30.94 -11.52
CA LEU A 129 -39.16 -31.02 -11.60
C LEU A 129 -38.55 -29.81 -12.30
N ALA A 130 -39.20 -29.30 -13.34
CA ALA A 130 -38.75 -28.11 -14.06
C ALA A 130 -38.89 -26.84 -13.20
N ARG A 131 -40.00 -26.67 -12.45
CA ARG A 131 -40.18 -25.56 -11.49
C ARG A 131 -39.14 -25.62 -10.36
N GLU A 132 -38.90 -26.80 -9.79
CA GLU A 132 -37.88 -27.00 -8.75
C GLU A 132 -36.47 -26.60 -9.26
N THR A 133 -36.15 -26.97 -10.50
CA THR A 133 -34.88 -26.60 -11.16
C THR A 133 -34.78 -25.11 -11.43
N ARG A 134 -35.86 -24.47 -11.91
CA ARG A 134 -35.92 -23.02 -12.07
C ARG A 134 -35.68 -22.31 -10.74
N GLY A 135 -36.33 -22.77 -9.67
CA GLY A 135 -36.13 -22.25 -8.32
C GLY A 135 -34.66 -22.33 -7.88
N ALA A 136 -33.98 -23.45 -8.16
CA ALA A 136 -32.55 -23.61 -7.90
C ALA A 136 -31.68 -22.63 -8.71
N LEU A 137 -31.98 -22.40 -9.99
CA LEU A 137 -31.29 -21.40 -10.82
C LEU A 137 -31.50 -19.97 -10.29
N ILE A 138 -32.73 -19.61 -9.90
CA ILE A 138 -33.03 -18.30 -9.31
C ILE A 138 -32.28 -18.11 -7.98
N ALA A 139 -32.19 -19.16 -7.15
CA ALA A 139 -31.43 -19.11 -5.91
C ALA A 139 -29.92 -18.88 -6.14
N LEU A 140 -29.33 -19.57 -7.12
CA LEU A 140 -27.94 -19.36 -7.52
C LEU A 140 -27.73 -17.95 -8.08
N ALA A 141 -28.65 -17.46 -8.90
CA ALA A 141 -28.59 -16.11 -9.46
C ALA A 141 -28.65 -15.03 -8.37
N GLY A 142 -29.57 -15.18 -7.41
CA GLY A 142 -29.67 -14.29 -6.25
C GLY A 142 -28.41 -14.29 -5.39
N ASN A 143 -27.79 -15.46 -5.18
CA ASN A 143 -26.53 -15.59 -4.46
C ASN A 143 -25.38 -14.87 -5.20
N ALA A 144 -25.27 -15.06 -6.52
CA ALA A 144 -24.28 -14.37 -7.34
C ALA A 144 -24.45 -12.83 -7.28
N ALA A 145 -25.70 -12.34 -7.34
CA ALA A 145 -26.00 -10.92 -7.20
C ALA A 145 -25.61 -10.37 -5.82
N ALA A 146 -25.90 -11.10 -4.74
CA ALA A 146 -25.55 -10.70 -3.37
C ALA A 146 -24.02 -10.59 -3.16
N HIS A 147 -23.23 -11.39 -3.88
CA HIS A 147 -21.76 -11.33 -3.86
C HIS A 147 -21.17 -10.35 -4.90
N GLY A 148 -22.01 -9.54 -5.54
CA GLY A 148 -21.58 -8.52 -6.49
C GLY A 148 -21.21 -9.03 -7.88
N ASN A 149 -21.51 -10.30 -8.20
CA ASN A 149 -21.28 -10.89 -9.52
C ASN A 149 -22.53 -10.75 -10.40
N ALA A 150 -22.83 -9.51 -10.81
CA ALA A 150 -23.99 -9.20 -11.65
C ALA A 150 -24.01 -9.96 -13.00
N PRO A 151 -22.90 -10.16 -13.73
CA PRO A 151 -22.89 -10.95 -14.97
C PRO A 151 -23.35 -12.40 -14.76
N GLN A 152 -22.80 -13.08 -13.76
CA GLN A 152 -23.18 -14.46 -13.45
C GLN A 152 -24.65 -14.56 -13.00
N ALA A 153 -25.13 -13.57 -12.24
CA ALA A 153 -26.52 -13.50 -11.83
C ALA A 153 -27.48 -13.40 -13.04
N ALA A 154 -27.17 -12.53 -14.00
CA ALA A 154 -27.97 -12.36 -15.21
C ALA A 154 -27.98 -13.63 -16.08
N ASP A 155 -26.84 -14.32 -16.23
CA ASP A 155 -26.76 -15.57 -17.00
C ASP A 155 -27.59 -16.70 -16.37
N LEU A 156 -27.53 -16.84 -15.05
CA LEU A 156 -28.33 -17.83 -14.32
C LEU A 156 -29.83 -17.52 -14.40
N ALA A 157 -30.20 -16.24 -14.33
CA ALA A 157 -31.59 -15.81 -14.51
C ALA A 157 -32.10 -16.03 -15.94
N ALA A 158 -31.26 -15.79 -16.96
CA ALA A 158 -31.61 -16.07 -18.36
C ALA A 158 -31.85 -17.57 -18.58
N ARG A 159 -31.00 -18.42 -18.01
CA ARG A 159 -31.17 -19.88 -18.03
C ARG A 159 -32.44 -20.34 -17.31
N ALA A 160 -32.80 -19.69 -16.20
CA ALA A 160 -34.02 -20.00 -15.46
C ALA A 160 -35.29 -19.65 -16.25
N LEU A 161 -35.27 -18.53 -16.98
CA LEU A 161 -36.37 -18.09 -17.81
C LEU A 161 -36.58 -19.00 -19.03
N LEU A 162 -35.49 -19.43 -19.67
CA LEU A 162 -35.49 -20.25 -20.88
C LEU A 162 -35.41 -21.76 -20.60
N LEU A 163 -35.76 -22.20 -19.39
CA LEU A 163 -35.60 -23.60 -18.99
C LEU A 163 -36.58 -24.52 -19.74
N ASP A 164 -36.05 -25.48 -20.49
CA ASP A 164 -36.84 -26.46 -21.23
C ASP A 164 -37.73 -27.31 -20.32
N GLY A 165 -38.99 -27.51 -20.72
CA GLY A 165 -39.98 -28.30 -19.98
C GLY A 165 -40.62 -27.58 -18.79
N ALA A 166 -40.21 -26.33 -18.50
CA ALA A 166 -40.80 -25.54 -17.43
C ALA A 166 -42.03 -24.75 -17.93
N PRO A 167 -43.12 -24.69 -17.15
CA PRO A 167 -44.26 -23.82 -17.46
C PRO A 167 -43.85 -22.35 -17.38
N PRO A 168 -44.61 -21.40 -17.97
CA PRO A 168 -44.30 -19.96 -17.86
C PRO A 168 -44.03 -19.51 -16.42
N ALA A 169 -43.11 -18.56 -16.25
CA ALA A 169 -42.77 -18.03 -14.92
C ALA A 169 -43.99 -17.35 -14.29
N ASP A 170 -44.19 -17.58 -12.99
CA ASP A 170 -45.34 -17.03 -12.26
C ASP A 170 -45.11 -15.59 -11.76
N GLU A 171 -46.15 -15.01 -11.14
CA GLU A 171 -46.13 -13.64 -10.63
C GLU A 171 -45.08 -13.38 -9.53
N LEU A 172 -44.58 -14.43 -8.86
CA LEU A 172 -43.55 -14.35 -7.82
C LEU A 172 -42.13 -14.53 -8.39
N GLU A 173 -42.00 -15.27 -9.48
CA GLU A 173 -40.75 -15.53 -10.19
C GLU A 173 -40.38 -14.38 -11.13
N LEU A 174 -41.36 -13.83 -11.85
CA LEU A 174 -41.16 -12.79 -12.87
C LEU A 174 -40.41 -11.54 -12.33
N PRO A 175 -40.81 -10.92 -11.20
CA PRO A 175 -40.08 -9.76 -10.68
C PRO A 175 -38.64 -10.07 -10.27
N LYS A 176 -38.38 -11.27 -9.75
CA LYS A 176 -37.04 -11.69 -9.32
C LYS A 176 -36.13 -11.89 -10.53
N LEU A 177 -36.62 -12.60 -11.55
CA LEU A 177 -35.91 -12.83 -12.80
C LEU A 177 -35.64 -11.49 -13.52
N TRP A 178 -36.63 -10.61 -13.58
CA TRP A 178 -36.47 -9.28 -14.18
C TRP A 178 -35.42 -8.44 -13.43
N TYR A 179 -35.46 -8.42 -12.09
CA TYR A 179 -34.46 -7.72 -11.27
C TYR A 179 -33.04 -8.22 -11.59
N LEU A 180 -32.85 -9.54 -11.57
CA LEU A 180 -31.54 -10.17 -11.81
C LEU A 180 -31.01 -9.91 -13.23
N LEU A 181 -31.88 -9.91 -14.24
CA LEU A 181 -31.53 -9.59 -15.62
C LEU A 181 -31.24 -8.09 -15.83
N SER A 182 -31.91 -7.22 -15.07
CA SER A 182 -31.75 -5.76 -15.18
C SER A 182 -30.44 -5.26 -14.57
N LEU A 183 -29.79 -6.04 -13.68
CA LEU A 183 -28.49 -5.69 -13.09
C LEU A 183 -27.39 -5.45 -14.13
N THR A 184 -27.51 -6.04 -15.33
CA THR A 184 -26.53 -5.90 -16.43
C THR A 184 -27.13 -5.36 -17.71
N GLY A 185 -28.42 -4.97 -17.71
CA GLY A 185 -29.13 -4.59 -18.93
C GLY A 185 -29.30 -5.75 -19.92
N HIS A 186 -29.43 -6.99 -19.42
CA HIS A 186 -29.53 -8.18 -20.26
C HIS A 186 -30.71 -8.07 -21.26
N PRO A 187 -30.58 -8.47 -22.54
CA PRO A 187 -31.63 -8.27 -23.56
C PRO A 187 -33.02 -8.82 -23.21
N LEU A 188 -33.07 -9.93 -22.46
CA LEU A 188 -34.32 -10.54 -21.99
C LEU A 188 -35.10 -9.65 -21.00
N SER A 189 -34.45 -8.70 -20.32
CA SER A 189 -35.13 -7.78 -19.40
C SER A 189 -36.16 -6.90 -20.10
N ALA A 190 -35.83 -6.37 -21.30
CA ALA A 190 -36.72 -5.54 -22.12
C ALA A 190 -37.88 -6.34 -22.75
N GLN A 191 -37.72 -7.65 -22.92
CA GLN A 191 -38.83 -8.52 -23.31
C GLN A 191 -39.76 -8.77 -22.12
N MET A 192 -39.22 -9.13 -20.96
CA MET A 192 -39.99 -9.35 -19.74
C MET A 192 -40.74 -8.11 -19.27
N GLU A 193 -40.18 -6.91 -19.45
CA GLU A 193 -40.87 -5.67 -19.12
C GLU A 193 -42.15 -5.47 -19.94
N ARG A 194 -42.16 -5.92 -21.20
CA ARG A 194 -43.37 -5.91 -22.05
C ARG A 194 -44.39 -6.93 -21.55
N GLU A 195 -43.96 -8.16 -21.27
CA GLU A 195 -44.82 -9.23 -20.76
C GLU A 195 -45.43 -8.87 -19.39
N ALA A 196 -44.64 -8.31 -18.48
CA ALA A 196 -45.12 -7.85 -17.17
C ALA A 196 -46.11 -6.68 -17.30
N ARG A 197 -45.91 -5.77 -18.26
CA ARG A 197 -46.82 -4.67 -18.56
C ARG A 197 -48.16 -5.19 -19.11
N ASP A 198 -48.12 -6.18 -19.99
CA ASP A 198 -49.32 -6.84 -20.54
C ASP A 198 -50.10 -7.60 -19.46
N LEU A 199 -49.41 -8.12 -18.44
CA LEU A 199 -49.99 -8.81 -17.27
C LEU A 199 -50.36 -7.87 -16.11
N GLY A 200 -50.08 -6.56 -16.22
CA GLY A 200 -50.38 -5.59 -15.16
C GLY A 200 -49.51 -5.71 -13.90
N LEU A 201 -48.35 -6.34 -13.98
CA LEU A 201 -47.43 -6.54 -12.86
C LEU A 201 -46.48 -5.33 -12.68
N PRO A 202 -46.48 -4.65 -11.51
CA PRO A 202 -45.58 -3.54 -11.26
C PRO A 202 -44.15 -4.02 -11.00
N LEU A 203 -43.24 -3.77 -11.95
CA LEU A 203 -41.80 -4.03 -11.79
C LEU A 203 -41.13 -2.82 -11.12
N GLN A 204 -40.52 -3.02 -9.95
CA GLN A 204 -39.75 -1.97 -9.26
C GLN A 204 -38.30 -1.97 -9.77
N PRO A 205 -37.80 -0.87 -10.37
CA PRO A 205 -36.43 -0.81 -10.85
C PRO A 205 -35.42 -1.09 -9.74
N PRO A 206 -34.31 -1.78 -10.05
CA PRO A 206 -33.26 -2.02 -9.07
C PRO A 206 -32.78 -0.68 -8.51
N PRO A 207 -32.45 -0.60 -7.20
CA PRO A 207 -31.84 0.60 -6.64
C PRO A 207 -30.58 0.90 -7.44
N THR A 208 -30.54 2.08 -8.06
CA THR A 208 -29.37 2.55 -8.80
C THR A 208 -28.21 2.62 -7.82
N THR A 209 -27.26 1.69 -7.92
CA THR A 209 -25.95 1.89 -7.30
C THR A 209 -25.40 3.19 -7.87
N PRO A 210 -24.93 4.13 -7.02
CA PRO A 210 -24.38 5.39 -7.51
C PRO A 210 -23.28 5.05 -8.52
N THR A 211 -23.50 5.46 -9.76
CA THR A 211 -22.54 5.28 -10.84
C THR A 211 -21.24 5.92 -10.41
N THR A 212 -20.18 5.13 -10.35
CA THR A 212 -18.84 5.64 -10.10
C THR A 212 -18.55 6.79 -11.07
N PRO A 213 -18.05 7.94 -10.59
CA PRO A 213 -17.58 8.97 -11.49
C PRO A 213 -16.50 8.35 -12.39
N PHE A 214 -16.72 8.42 -13.70
CA PHE A 214 -15.69 8.10 -14.68
C PHE A 214 -14.89 9.38 -14.91
N VAL A 215 -13.60 9.35 -14.60
CA VAL A 215 -12.75 10.54 -14.53
C VAL A 215 -11.46 10.30 -15.30
N GLY A 216 -11.00 11.31 -16.05
CA GLY A 216 -9.63 11.40 -16.53
C GLY A 216 -9.34 10.61 -17.80
N ARG A 217 -10.39 10.20 -18.52
CA ARG A 217 -10.31 9.33 -19.71
C ARG A 217 -11.25 9.78 -20.82
N GLU A 218 -11.61 11.06 -20.81
CA GLU A 218 -12.58 11.67 -21.73
C GLU A 218 -12.10 11.56 -23.18
N ALA A 219 -10.80 11.80 -23.43
CA ALA A 219 -10.21 11.70 -24.77
C ALA A 219 -10.23 10.26 -25.32
N GLN A 220 -9.92 9.26 -24.49
CA GLN A 220 -9.99 7.85 -24.90
C GLN A 220 -11.44 7.42 -25.15
N LEU A 221 -12.37 7.85 -24.30
CA LEU A 221 -13.79 7.58 -24.47
C LEU A 221 -14.33 8.19 -25.77
N GLU A 222 -13.97 9.44 -26.08
CA GLU A 222 -14.36 10.13 -27.31
C GLU A 222 -13.81 9.42 -28.56
N ALA A 223 -12.54 9.00 -28.53
CA ALA A 223 -11.94 8.25 -29.63
C ALA A 223 -12.65 6.91 -29.89
N LEU A 224 -13.02 6.18 -28.83
CA LEU A 224 -13.75 4.91 -28.96
C LEU A 224 -15.20 5.12 -29.42
N ALA A 225 -15.89 6.15 -28.91
CA ALA A 225 -17.28 6.43 -29.28
C ALA A 225 -17.45 6.77 -30.78
N HIS A 226 -16.43 7.39 -31.37
CA HIS A 226 -16.38 7.76 -32.79
C HIS A 226 -15.69 6.73 -33.69
N LEU A 227 -15.45 5.49 -33.20
CA LEU A 227 -14.83 4.44 -34.01
C LEU A 227 -15.68 4.18 -35.29
N PRO A 228 -15.08 4.25 -36.50
CA PRO A 228 -15.84 4.05 -37.74
C PRO A 228 -16.33 2.61 -37.90
N PRO A 229 -17.41 2.38 -38.67
CA PRO A 229 -17.84 1.02 -39.06
C PRO A 229 -16.69 0.24 -39.71
N GLY A 230 -16.61 -1.06 -39.41
CA GLY A 230 -15.58 -1.97 -39.90
C GLY A 230 -14.18 -1.77 -39.30
N HIS A 231 -14.03 -0.88 -38.31
CA HIS A 231 -12.76 -0.68 -37.61
C HIS A 231 -12.73 -1.42 -36.28
N ILE A 232 -11.53 -1.83 -35.88
CA ILE A 232 -11.27 -2.50 -34.61
C ILE A 232 -10.35 -1.63 -33.76
N ALA A 233 -10.79 -1.36 -32.53
CA ALA A 233 -9.97 -0.74 -31.51
C ALA A 233 -9.57 -1.75 -30.43
N TRP A 234 -8.31 -1.68 -30.01
CA TRP A 234 -7.75 -2.47 -28.93
C TRP A 234 -7.39 -1.58 -27.75
N VAL A 235 -7.79 -1.97 -26.55
CA VAL A 235 -7.49 -1.28 -25.31
C VAL A 235 -6.67 -2.22 -24.42
N SER A 236 -5.37 -1.97 -24.30
CA SER A 236 -4.48 -2.75 -23.45
C SER A 236 -4.19 -2.05 -22.13
N GLY A 237 -3.72 -2.80 -21.14
CA GLY A 237 -3.30 -2.27 -19.85
C GLY A 237 -3.31 -3.34 -18.77
N HIS A 238 -2.56 -3.14 -17.70
CA HIS A 238 -2.49 -4.07 -16.58
C HIS A 238 -3.83 -4.19 -15.84
N ALA A 239 -3.95 -5.16 -14.93
CA ALA A 239 -5.14 -5.29 -14.09
C ALA A 239 -5.37 -4.00 -13.29
N GLY A 240 -6.64 -3.61 -13.10
CA GLY A 240 -6.97 -2.42 -12.30
C GLY A 240 -6.79 -1.06 -12.98
N MET A 241 -6.25 -0.99 -14.21
CA MET A 241 -6.05 0.24 -14.99
C MET A 241 -7.33 0.83 -15.63
N GLY A 242 -8.52 0.36 -15.24
CA GLY A 242 -9.79 0.98 -15.67
C GLY A 242 -10.30 0.56 -17.05
N LYS A 243 -9.78 -0.51 -17.66
CA LYS A 243 -10.24 -1.06 -18.95
C LYS A 243 -11.75 -1.32 -19.01
N THR A 244 -12.26 -2.13 -18.08
CA THR A 244 -13.70 -2.44 -17.97
C THR A 244 -14.51 -1.18 -17.69
N ALA A 245 -14.02 -0.28 -16.82
CA ALA A 245 -14.70 0.98 -16.53
C ALA A 245 -14.81 1.90 -17.76
N LEU A 246 -13.80 1.90 -18.65
CA LEU A 246 -13.84 2.60 -19.94
C LEU A 246 -14.85 1.96 -20.90
N LEU A 247 -14.92 0.63 -20.96
CA LEU A 247 -15.96 -0.08 -21.73
C LEU A 247 -17.37 0.22 -21.21
N ASP A 248 -17.57 0.20 -19.89
CA ASP A 248 -18.85 0.52 -19.27
C ASP A 248 -19.25 1.97 -19.55
N ALA A 249 -18.29 2.90 -19.53
CA ALA A 249 -18.51 4.29 -19.92
C ALA A 249 -18.91 4.41 -21.41
N LEU A 250 -18.25 3.65 -22.28
CA LEU A 250 -18.58 3.58 -23.70
C LEU A 250 -20.00 3.04 -23.91
N ALA A 251 -20.37 1.96 -23.22
CA ALA A 251 -21.72 1.41 -23.29
C ALA A 251 -22.80 2.43 -22.86
N ARG A 252 -22.51 3.24 -21.83
CA ARG A 252 -23.41 4.33 -21.38
C ARG A 252 -23.59 5.45 -22.40
N THR A 253 -22.66 5.65 -23.34
CA THR A 253 -22.84 6.64 -24.43
C THR A 253 -23.95 6.24 -25.41
N GLY A 254 -24.38 4.97 -25.37
CA GLY A 254 -25.45 4.43 -26.21
C GLY A 254 -24.93 3.82 -27.52
N GLY A 255 -25.68 2.85 -28.05
CA GLY A 255 -25.39 2.23 -29.35
C GLY A 255 -24.30 1.16 -29.34
N TRP A 256 -23.69 0.85 -28.19
CA TRP A 256 -22.69 -0.22 -28.03
C TRP A 256 -23.27 -1.42 -27.30
N THR A 257 -23.00 -2.62 -27.81
CA THR A 257 -23.35 -3.88 -27.14
C THR A 257 -22.12 -4.40 -26.40
N ALA A 258 -22.17 -4.40 -25.06
CA ALA A 258 -21.09 -4.94 -24.23
C ALA A 258 -21.21 -6.47 -24.13
N LEU A 259 -20.11 -7.16 -24.43
CA LEU A 259 -19.96 -8.61 -24.32
C LEU A 259 -18.78 -8.89 -23.39
N HIS A 260 -18.87 -9.92 -22.56
CA HIS A 260 -17.73 -10.41 -21.78
C HIS A 260 -17.19 -11.69 -22.42
N GLY A 261 -15.87 -11.84 -22.45
CA GLY A 261 -15.23 -13.06 -22.93
C GLY A 261 -15.70 -14.30 -22.14
N ARG A 262 -16.02 -15.36 -22.88
CA ARG A 262 -16.46 -16.64 -22.31
C ARG A 262 -15.60 -17.78 -22.88
N PRO A 263 -14.88 -18.55 -22.05
CA PRO A 263 -13.93 -19.56 -22.55
C PRO A 263 -14.57 -20.93 -22.81
N ASP A 264 -15.81 -21.15 -22.34
CA ASP A 264 -16.35 -22.50 -22.13
C ASP A 264 -16.67 -23.29 -23.41
N ALA A 265 -17.10 -22.61 -24.48
CA ALA A 265 -17.56 -23.24 -25.71
C ALA A 265 -17.34 -22.35 -26.95
N PRO A 266 -17.23 -22.92 -28.16
CA PRO A 266 -17.07 -22.16 -29.39
C PRO A 266 -18.21 -21.13 -29.59
N TYR A 267 -17.83 -19.91 -30.00
CA TYR A 267 -18.72 -18.79 -30.34
C TYR A 267 -19.55 -18.25 -29.18
N ARG A 268 -19.31 -18.72 -27.95
CA ARG A 268 -20.12 -18.39 -26.77
C ARG A 268 -20.09 -16.91 -26.41
N THR A 269 -18.97 -16.24 -26.71
CA THR A 269 -18.83 -14.81 -26.51
C THR A 269 -19.77 -14.01 -27.41
N LEU A 270 -20.06 -14.48 -28.64
CA LEU A 270 -20.93 -13.81 -29.62
C LEU A 270 -22.41 -14.22 -29.52
N GLU A 271 -22.72 -15.26 -28.75
CA GLU A 271 -24.07 -15.78 -28.54
C GLU A 271 -25.11 -14.68 -28.19
N PRO A 272 -24.81 -13.68 -27.33
CA PRO A 272 -25.79 -12.62 -27.00
C PRO A 272 -26.23 -11.75 -28.19
N LEU A 273 -25.52 -11.79 -29.32
CA LEU A 273 -25.86 -11.03 -30.53
C LEU A 273 -26.96 -11.71 -31.37
N THR A 274 -27.34 -12.94 -31.06
CA THR A 274 -28.24 -13.75 -31.90
C THR A 274 -29.16 -14.66 -31.08
N ARG A 275 -30.35 -14.95 -31.61
CA ARG A 275 -31.28 -15.93 -31.01
C ARG A 275 -30.88 -17.38 -31.29
N THR A 276 -30.14 -17.59 -32.37
CA THR A 276 -29.63 -18.90 -32.78
C THR A 276 -28.10 -18.86 -32.68
N PRO A 277 -27.49 -19.58 -31.72
CA PRO A 277 -26.05 -19.56 -31.51
C PRO A 277 -25.29 -19.94 -32.80
N PRO A 278 -24.15 -19.31 -33.11
CA PRO A 278 -23.41 -19.63 -34.33
C PRO A 278 -22.89 -21.07 -34.27
N GLY A 279 -23.16 -21.86 -35.30
CA GLY A 279 -22.59 -23.21 -35.45
C GLY A 279 -21.29 -23.26 -36.25
N SER A 280 -20.86 -22.14 -36.84
CA SER A 280 -19.69 -22.07 -37.73
C SER A 280 -19.10 -20.66 -37.83
N THR A 281 -17.83 -20.57 -38.24
CA THR A 281 -17.11 -19.31 -38.49
C THR A 281 -17.85 -18.41 -39.47
N LEU A 282 -18.44 -18.99 -40.54
CA LEU A 282 -19.17 -18.22 -41.55
C LEU A 282 -20.42 -17.54 -40.97
N MET A 283 -21.18 -18.25 -40.14
CA MET A 283 -22.35 -17.68 -39.45
C MET A 283 -21.93 -16.58 -38.47
N ALA A 284 -20.87 -16.82 -37.69
CA ALA A 284 -20.34 -15.86 -36.74
C ALA A 284 -19.81 -14.58 -37.41
N LEU A 285 -19.05 -14.70 -38.51
CA LEU A 285 -18.63 -13.56 -39.34
C LEU A 285 -19.83 -12.83 -39.96
N GLY A 286 -20.89 -13.56 -40.31
CA GLY A 286 -22.14 -12.99 -40.81
C GLY A 286 -22.77 -11.98 -39.83
N LEU A 287 -22.70 -12.25 -38.52
CA LEU A 287 -23.18 -11.33 -37.49
C LEU A 287 -22.43 -9.99 -37.50
N LEU A 288 -21.12 -10.03 -37.76
CA LEU A 288 -20.24 -8.86 -37.74
C LEU A 288 -20.30 -8.02 -39.04
N ARG A 289 -21.08 -8.42 -40.04
CA ARG A 289 -21.20 -7.68 -41.31
C ARG A 289 -22.12 -6.46 -41.23
N ASP A 290 -22.96 -6.36 -40.21
CA ASP A 290 -23.86 -5.23 -40.04
C ASP A 290 -23.09 -3.95 -39.71
N ARG A 291 -23.21 -2.94 -40.58
CA ARG A 291 -22.55 -1.62 -40.42
C ARG A 291 -23.08 -0.79 -39.26
N HIS A 292 -24.25 -1.16 -38.73
CA HIS A 292 -24.88 -0.50 -37.59
C HIS A 292 -24.54 -1.17 -36.26
N LEU A 293 -23.94 -2.36 -36.31
CA LEU A 293 -23.52 -3.09 -35.13
C LEU A 293 -22.25 -2.47 -34.54
N ARG A 294 -22.28 -2.16 -33.25
CA ARG A 294 -21.11 -1.75 -32.47
C ARG A 294 -21.00 -2.65 -31.25
N VAL A 295 -19.86 -3.30 -31.10
CA VAL A 295 -19.64 -4.32 -30.08
C VAL A 295 -18.41 -3.97 -29.26
N ALA A 296 -18.54 -4.04 -27.94
CA ALA A 296 -17.46 -3.85 -27.01
C ALA A 296 -17.22 -5.17 -26.26
N ILE A 297 -16.09 -5.82 -26.50
CA ILE A 297 -15.74 -7.13 -25.95
C ILE A 297 -14.75 -6.94 -24.81
N ASP A 298 -15.16 -7.23 -23.59
CA ASP A 298 -14.30 -7.17 -22.41
C ASP A 298 -13.50 -8.46 -22.23
N ALA A 299 -12.23 -8.30 -21.86
CA ALA A 299 -11.32 -9.38 -21.48
C ALA A 299 -11.07 -10.43 -22.59
N TRP A 300 -10.36 -10.02 -23.65
CA TRP A 300 -9.87 -10.89 -24.73
C TRP A 300 -9.30 -12.23 -24.26
N ASP A 301 -8.52 -12.20 -23.16
CA ASP A 301 -7.85 -13.36 -22.57
C ASP A 301 -8.84 -14.46 -22.11
N THR A 302 -10.13 -14.13 -22.00
CA THR A 302 -11.22 -15.04 -21.61
C THR A 302 -12.15 -15.41 -22.76
N VAL A 303 -11.94 -14.85 -23.95
CA VAL A 303 -12.73 -15.14 -25.16
C VAL A 303 -12.39 -16.53 -25.68
N ASP A 304 -13.40 -17.33 -26.05
CA ASP A 304 -13.20 -18.64 -26.66
C ASP A 304 -12.39 -18.57 -27.97
N ALA A 305 -11.55 -19.57 -28.22
CA ALA A 305 -10.64 -19.60 -29.35
C ALA A 305 -11.34 -19.48 -30.72
N ALA A 306 -12.57 -19.98 -30.85
CA ALA A 306 -13.34 -19.88 -32.09
C ALA A 306 -13.81 -18.44 -32.35
N THR A 307 -14.26 -17.73 -31.31
CA THR A 307 -14.56 -16.30 -31.40
C THR A 307 -13.31 -15.47 -31.65
N GLN A 308 -12.18 -15.78 -30.99
CA GLN A 308 -10.91 -15.09 -31.25
C GLN A 308 -10.54 -15.17 -32.73
N HIS A 309 -10.63 -16.36 -33.32
CA HIS A 309 -10.39 -16.57 -34.74
C HIS A 309 -11.36 -15.81 -35.65
N VAL A 310 -12.66 -15.74 -35.29
CA VAL A 310 -13.66 -14.94 -36.03
C VAL A 310 -13.32 -13.45 -36.00
N ILE A 311 -12.86 -12.93 -34.86
CA ILE A 311 -12.47 -11.53 -34.70
C ILE A 311 -11.20 -11.22 -35.50
N GLU A 312 -10.22 -12.13 -35.50
CA GLU A 312 -9.02 -12.03 -36.33
C GLU A 312 -9.35 -12.00 -37.84
N GLU A 313 -10.28 -12.84 -38.29
CA GLU A 313 -10.78 -12.80 -39.67
C GLU A 313 -11.56 -11.51 -39.95
N ALA A 314 -12.34 -11.02 -38.98
CA ALA A 314 -13.04 -9.75 -39.11
C ALA A 314 -12.06 -8.58 -39.24
N ALA A 315 -10.95 -8.56 -38.49
CA ALA A 315 -9.91 -7.55 -38.63
C ALA A 315 -9.35 -7.48 -40.05
N ARG A 316 -9.14 -8.65 -40.68
CA ARG A 316 -8.64 -8.74 -42.07
C ARG A 316 -9.69 -8.38 -43.13
N GLN A 317 -10.93 -8.80 -42.95
CA GLN A 317 -11.99 -8.65 -43.96
C GLN A 317 -12.77 -7.33 -43.83
N ARG A 318 -12.67 -6.64 -42.68
CA ARG A 318 -13.46 -5.45 -42.31
C ARG A 318 -14.96 -5.61 -42.54
N PRO A 319 -15.62 -6.63 -41.96
CA PRO A 319 -17.07 -6.75 -41.97
C PRO A 319 -17.64 -5.56 -41.19
N GLY A 320 -18.76 -4.99 -41.63
CA GLY A 320 -19.17 -3.61 -41.30
C GLY A 320 -19.28 -3.21 -39.82
N ALA A 321 -19.23 -4.10 -38.84
CA ALA A 321 -19.32 -3.75 -37.42
C ALA A 321 -18.10 -2.96 -36.89
N ALA A 322 -18.32 -2.04 -35.95
CA ALA A 322 -17.25 -1.43 -35.18
C ALA A 322 -16.99 -2.25 -33.91
N ILE A 323 -15.75 -2.63 -33.63
CA ILE A 323 -15.40 -3.54 -32.54
C ILE A 323 -14.38 -2.90 -31.61
N VAL A 324 -14.67 -2.87 -30.32
CA VAL A 324 -13.72 -2.47 -29.27
C VAL A 324 -13.39 -3.69 -28.43
N ILE A 325 -12.11 -3.95 -28.16
CA ILE A 325 -11.66 -5.11 -27.41
C ILE A 325 -10.74 -4.64 -26.27
N THR A 326 -10.97 -5.07 -25.04
CA THR A 326 -9.97 -4.93 -23.97
C THR A 326 -9.17 -6.19 -23.76
N ALA A 327 -7.88 -6.03 -23.47
CA ALA A 327 -6.99 -7.12 -23.13
C ALA A 327 -5.94 -6.70 -22.11
N ARG A 328 -5.26 -7.67 -21.48
CA ARG A 328 -4.06 -7.37 -20.68
C ARG A 328 -2.86 -7.06 -21.58
N LEU A 329 -2.76 -7.73 -22.72
CA LEU A 329 -1.60 -7.69 -23.61
C LEU A 329 -1.85 -6.80 -24.84
N HIS A 330 -0.79 -6.58 -25.62
CA HIS A 330 -0.85 -5.94 -26.93
C HIS A 330 -1.66 -6.78 -27.93
N PRO A 331 -2.24 -6.15 -28.98
CA PRO A 331 -3.05 -6.86 -29.96
C PRO A 331 -2.22 -7.93 -30.70
N PRO A 332 -2.73 -9.17 -30.87
CA PRO A 332 -2.03 -10.22 -31.61
C PRO A 332 -2.14 -10.10 -33.14
N PHE A 333 -2.88 -9.10 -33.64
CA PHE A 333 -3.10 -8.81 -35.06
C PHE A 333 -3.21 -7.29 -35.28
N GLU A 334 -3.20 -6.85 -36.54
CA GLU A 334 -3.34 -5.42 -36.87
C GLU A 334 -4.72 -4.88 -36.48
N VAL A 335 -4.74 -3.72 -35.83
CA VAL A 335 -5.94 -3.00 -35.40
C VAL A 335 -5.86 -1.55 -35.83
N ASP A 336 -7.00 -0.90 -36.01
CA ASP A 336 -7.06 0.49 -36.50
C ASP A 336 -6.72 1.52 -35.41
N LEU A 337 -7.02 1.19 -34.15
CA LEU A 337 -6.73 2.05 -33.00
C LEU A 337 -6.22 1.19 -31.85
N HIS A 338 -5.06 1.53 -31.28
CA HIS A 338 -4.56 0.89 -30.08
C HIS A 338 -4.37 1.94 -28.97
N LEU A 339 -5.08 1.75 -27.86
CA LEU A 339 -4.98 2.59 -26.66
C LEU A 339 -4.37 1.78 -25.53
N GLN A 340 -3.25 2.24 -24.97
CA GLN A 340 -2.65 1.66 -23.78
C GLN A 340 -3.06 2.49 -22.54
N LEU A 341 -3.71 1.84 -21.57
CA LEU A 341 -4.11 2.47 -20.32
C LEU A 341 -3.05 2.29 -19.24
N ASP A 342 -2.66 3.41 -18.64
CA ASP A 342 -1.77 3.47 -17.47
C ASP A 342 -2.47 4.11 -16.24
N VAL A 343 -1.74 4.53 -15.22
CA VAL A 343 -2.26 5.37 -14.14
C VAL A 343 -2.80 6.71 -14.64
N LEU A 344 -3.77 7.29 -13.94
CA LEU A 344 -4.26 8.64 -14.19
C LEU A 344 -3.21 9.66 -13.73
N SER A 345 -3.04 10.73 -14.48
CA SER A 345 -2.14 11.82 -14.11
C SER A 345 -2.76 12.71 -13.03
N ALA A 346 -1.93 13.52 -12.35
CA ALA A 346 -2.45 14.57 -11.46
C ALA A 346 -3.35 15.57 -12.20
N ALA A 347 -3.13 15.78 -13.50
CA ALA A 347 -3.96 16.67 -14.33
C ALA A 347 -5.36 16.07 -14.56
N ASP A 348 -5.44 14.75 -14.75
CA ASP A 348 -6.70 14.01 -14.93
C ASP A 348 -7.57 14.08 -13.66
N LEU A 349 -6.95 14.25 -12.49
CA LEU A 349 -7.63 14.29 -11.18
C LEU A 349 -7.71 15.70 -10.57
N ARG A 350 -7.48 16.75 -11.36
CA ARG A 350 -7.44 18.15 -10.89
C ARG A 350 -8.72 18.62 -10.19
N GLU A 351 -9.86 18.03 -10.53
CA GLU A 351 -11.17 18.34 -9.93
C GLU A 351 -11.38 17.63 -8.57
N HIS A 352 -10.43 16.79 -8.16
CA HIS A 352 -10.46 16.01 -6.92
C HIS A 352 -9.16 16.17 -6.11
N PRO A 353 -8.99 17.30 -5.38
CA PRO A 353 -7.78 17.57 -4.61
C PRO A 353 -7.45 16.45 -3.61
N GLY A 354 -6.17 16.06 -3.54
CA GLY A 354 -5.67 15.04 -2.62
C GLY A 354 -5.90 13.58 -3.04
N VAL A 355 -6.74 13.31 -4.06
CA VAL A 355 -6.97 11.92 -4.52
C VAL A 355 -5.72 11.34 -5.18
N TYR A 356 -4.98 12.16 -5.94
CA TYR A 356 -3.73 11.70 -6.57
C TYR A 356 -2.69 11.30 -5.51
N ASP A 357 -2.50 12.10 -4.47
CA ASP A 357 -1.52 11.82 -3.41
C ASP A 357 -1.85 10.51 -2.65
N LEU A 358 -3.13 10.18 -2.52
CA LEU A 358 -3.59 8.96 -1.85
C LEU A 358 -3.48 7.70 -2.71
N THR A 359 -3.57 7.83 -4.03
CA THR A 359 -3.79 6.69 -4.94
C THR A 359 -2.74 6.54 -6.03
N GLU A 360 -1.88 7.54 -6.18
CA GLU A 360 -0.91 7.71 -7.27
C GLU A 360 -1.54 7.56 -8.67
N GLY A 361 -2.83 7.92 -8.77
CA GLY A 361 -3.59 7.81 -10.01
C GLY A 361 -4.03 6.40 -10.38
N HIS A 362 -3.81 5.38 -9.54
CA HIS A 362 -4.22 4.01 -9.85
C HIS A 362 -5.76 3.91 -9.94
N PRO A 363 -6.36 3.61 -11.12
CA PRO A 363 -7.79 3.83 -11.36
C PRO A 363 -8.73 3.09 -10.41
N THR A 364 -8.38 1.86 -10.01
CA THR A 364 -9.19 1.10 -9.03
C THR A 364 -9.20 1.75 -7.64
N LEU A 365 -8.07 2.37 -7.25
CA LEU A 365 -7.92 3.04 -5.96
C LEU A 365 -8.57 4.43 -6.01
N VAL A 366 -8.41 5.17 -7.11
CA VAL A 366 -9.15 6.41 -7.38
C VAL A 366 -10.65 6.17 -7.23
N ALA A 367 -11.18 5.11 -7.86
CA ALA A 367 -12.59 4.78 -7.77
C ALA A 367 -13.02 4.44 -6.33
N ALA A 368 -12.16 3.82 -5.52
CA ALA A 368 -12.44 3.56 -4.11
C ALA A 368 -12.43 4.85 -3.28
N ALA A 369 -11.44 5.72 -3.47
CA ALA A 369 -11.31 7.01 -2.81
C ALA A 369 -12.53 7.92 -3.09
N LEU A 370 -12.95 8.01 -4.36
CA LEU A 370 -14.13 8.79 -4.75
C LEU A 370 -15.44 8.26 -4.16
N ARG A 371 -15.50 6.98 -3.77
CA ARG A 371 -16.63 6.37 -3.06
C ARG A 371 -16.51 6.45 -1.54
N GLY A 372 -15.46 7.08 -1.01
CA GLY A 372 -15.17 7.09 0.44
C GLY A 372 -14.90 5.68 1.00
N GLN A 373 -14.44 4.74 0.16
CA GLN A 373 -14.13 3.38 0.58
C GLN A 373 -12.69 3.29 1.09
N PRO A 374 -12.43 2.53 2.16
CA PRO A 374 -11.07 2.22 2.60
C PRO A 374 -10.27 1.52 1.49
N LEU A 375 -9.07 2.02 1.21
CA LEU A 375 -8.19 1.49 0.15
C LEU A 375 -7.63 0.10 0.54
N ASP A 376 -7.38 -0.10 1.83
CA ASP A 376 -6.83 -1.32 2.44
C ASP A 376 -7.73 -2.55 2.27
N VAL A 377 -9.06 -2.39 2.29
CA VAL A 377 -9.99 -3.53 2.24
C VAL A 377 -9.93 -4.25 0.88
N ARG A 378 -9.96 -3.51 -0.24
CA ARG A 378 -9.90 -4.11 -1.58
C ARG A 378 -8.50 -4.58 -1.95
N GLN A 379 -7.49 -3.76 -1.69
CA GLN A 379 -6.11 -4.12 -1.99
C GLN A 379 -5.63 -5.27 -1.09
N GLY A 380 -6.04 -5.28 0.18
CA GLY A 380 -5.70 -6.32 1.15
C GLY A 380 -6.28 -7.69 0.82
N ALA A 381 -7.51 -7.78 0.31
CA ALA A 381 -8.04 -9.06 -0.17
C ALA A 381 -7.22 -9.64 -1.32
N ARG A 382 -6.81 -8.80 -2.28
CA ARG A 382 -5.96 -9.20 -3.41
C ARG A 382 -4.57 -9.65 -2.94
N VAL A 383 -3.94 -8.86 -2.07
CA VAL A 383 -2.61 -9.17 -1.52
C VAL A 383 -2.64 -10.45 -0.67
N ARG A 384 -3.70 -10.70 0.10
CA ARG A 384 -3.86 -11.95 0.87
C ARG A 384 -4.02 -13.19 -0.01
N ALA A 385 -4.62 -13.04 -1.19
CA ALA A 385 -4.80 -14.13 -2.15
C ALA A 385 -3.50 -14.48 -2.92
N LEU A 386 -2.48 -13.62 -2.89
CA LEU A 386 -1.20 -13.90 -3.55
C LEU A 386 -0.47 -15.07 -2.87
N PRO A 387 0.27 -15.89 -3.63
CA PRO A 387 1.21 -16.86 -3.07
C PRO A 387 2.19 -16.20 -2.11
N ALA A 388 2.54 -16.88 -1.01
CA ALA A 388 3.36 -16.29 0.06
C ALA A 388 4.63 -15.60 -0.43
N GLN A 389 5.36 -16.21 -1.37
CA GLN A 389 6.59 -15.64 -1.91
C GLN A 389 6.36 -14.37 -2.77
N VAL A 390 5.29 -14.34 -3.56
CA VAL A 390 4.89 -13.17 -4.37
C VAL A 390 4.42 -12.04 -3.45
N ARG A 391 3.65 -12.39 -2.42
CA ARG A 391 3.18 -11.46 -1.39
C ARG A 391 4.33 -10.84 -0.61
N ASP A 392 5.27 -11.63 -0.11
CA ASP A 392 6.44 -11.14 0.63
C ASP A 392 7.30 -10.21 -0.24
N THR A 393 7.44 -10.54 -1.54
CA THR A 393 8.14 -9.68 -2.51
C THR A 393 7.44 -8.33 -2.66
N TYR A 394 6.12 -8.33 -2.86
CA TYR A 394 5.30 -7.11 -2.91
C TYR A 394 5.42 -6.27 -1.65
N LEU A 395 5.32 -6.88 -0.48
CA LEU A 395 5.38 -6.18 0.81
C LEU A 395 6.80 -5.61 1.07
N MET A 396 7.87 -6.33 0.70
CA MET A 396 9.23 -5.80 0.79
C MET A 396 9.47 -4.62 -0.16
N LEU A 397 8.88 -4.62 -1.36
CA LEU A 397 8.91 -3.45 -2.25
C LEU A 397 8.16 -2.28 -1.62
N ALA A 398 7.00 -2.53 -1.00
CA ALA A 398 6.19 -1.50 -0.36
C ALA A 398 6.88 -0.85 0.84
N LEU A 399 7.74 -1.59 1.56
CA LEU A 399 8.53 -1.09 2.68
C LEU A 399 9.63 -0.09 2.27
N GLN A 400 9.91 0.06 0.98
CA GLN A 400 10.96 0.94 0.47
C GLN A 400 10.32 2.16 -0.20
N ASP A 401 10.78 3.37 0.15
CA ASP A 401 10.33 4.59 -0.54
C ASP A 401 10.90 4.66 -1.97
N ALA A 402 12.11 4.14 -2.17
CA ALA A 402 12.74 3.94 -3.47
C ALA A 402 13.11 2.46 -3.61
N PRO A 403 12.43 1.68 -4.47
CA PRO A 403 12.66 0.23 -4.56
C PRO A 403 14.07 -0.13 -5.02
N ASP A 404 14.81 -0.90 -4.20
CA ASP A 404 16.03 -1.59 -4.62
C ASP A 404 15.68 -3.05 -4.98
N LEU A 405 15.55 -3.30 -6.29
CA LEU A 405 15.21 -4.62 -6.82
C LEU A 405 16.29 -5.67 -6.48
N ARG A 406 17.57 -5.28 -6.41
CA ARG A 406 18.67 -6.20 -6.09
C ARG A 406 18.61 -6.60 -4.62
N ALA A 407 18.38 -5.65 -3.72
CA ALA A 407 18.21 -5.92 -2.29
C ALA A 407 16.95 -6.76 -2.04
N THR A 408 15.82 -6.40 -2.66
CA THR A 408 14.55 -7.15 -2.53
C THR A 408 14.71 -8.60 -3.00
N ARG A 409 15.36 -8.83 -4.15
CA ARG A 409 15.66 -10.18 -4.64
C ARG A 409 16.55 -10.95 -3.67
N LYS A 410 17.60 -10.31 -3.13
CA LYS A 410 18.50 -10.93 -2.15
C LYS A 410 17.75 -11.28 -0.85
N ALA A 411 16.87 -10.40 -0.37
CA ALA A 411 16.07 -10.59 0.85
C ALA A 411 15.05 -11.74 0.72
N THR A 412 14.47 -11.91 -0.47
CA THR A 412 13.53 -12.99 -0.78
C THR A 412 14.21 -14.33 -1.09
N GLY A 413 15.53 -14.34 -1.29
CA GLY A 413 16.29 -15.54 -1.64
C GLY A 413 16.02 -16.06 -3.06
N LEU A 414 15.47 -15.21 -3.94
CA LEU A 414 15.07 -15.58 -5.29
C LEU A 414 16.23 -15.54 -6.30
N SER A 415 16.19 -16.46 -7.27
CA SER A 415 17.02 -16.37 -8.48
C SER A 415 16.61 -15.15 -9.32
N ALA A 416 17.47 -14.70 -10.24
CA ALA A 416 17.14 -13.58 -11.12
C ALA A 416 15.87 -13.86 -11.96
N ASP A 417 15.78 -15.05 -12.53
CA ASP A 417 14.66 -15.45 -13.41
C ASP A 417 13.34 -15.51 -12.64
N THR A 418 13.33 -16.17 -11.47
CA THR A 418 12.12 -16.27 -10.65
C THR A 418 11.68 -14.92 -10.11
N PHE A 419 12.63 -14.04 -9.75
CA PHE A 419 12.32 -12.68 -9.33
C PHE A 419 11.74 -11.84 -10.47
N ALA A 420 12.30 -11.92 -11.67
CA ALA A 420 11.77 -11.22 -12.84
C ALA A 420 10.34 -11.67 -13.18
N LEU A 421 10.06 -12.97 -13.12
CA LEU A 421 8.71 -13.50 -13.29
C LEU A 421 7.75 -13.03 -12.18
N THR A 422 8.22 -12.99 -10.93
CA THR A 422 7.43 -12.50 -9.79
C THR A 422 7.09 -11.02 -9.94
N LEU A 423 8.08 -10.19 -10.32
CA LEU A 423 7.89 -8.77 -10.56
C LEU A 423 6.95 -8.53 -11.75
N SER A 424 7.12 -9.26 -12.84
CA SER A 424 6.22 -9.22 -14.00
C SER A 424 4.77 -9.57 -13.60
N HIS A 425 4.58 -10.60 -12.78
CA HIS A 425 3.26 -10.96 -12.26
C HIS A 425 2.65 -9.85 -11.39
N LEU A 426 3.43 -9.22 -10.50
CA LEU A 426 2.95 -8.09 -9.68
C LEU A 426 2.55 -6.87 -10.55
N THR A 427 3.32 -6.59 -11.59
CA THR A 427 3.01 -5.53 -12.56
C THR A 427 1.76 -5.85 -13.37
N GLN A 428 1.60 -7.10 -13.81
CA GLN A 428 0.39 -7.55 -14.51
C GLN A 428 -0.86 -7.47 -13.65
N GLU A 429 -0.72 -7.72 -12.35
CA GLU A 429 -1.77 -7.52 -11.36
C GLU A 429 -1.99 -6.04 -11.01
N GLY A 430 -1.22 -5.10 -11.58
CA GLY A 430 -1.37 -3.67 -11.32
C GLY A 430 -1.04 -3.29 -9.89
N LEU A 431 -0.22 -4.08 -9.20
CA LEU A 431 0.22 -3.81 -7.84
C LEU A 431 1.52 -2.98 -7.83
N THR A 432 2.33 -3.12 -8.88
CA THR A 432 3.60 -2.41 -9.04
C THR A 432 3.76 -1.84 -10.44
N ALA A 433 4.62 -0.83 -10.59
CA ALA A 433 5.23 -0.47 -11.86
C ALA A 433 6.36 -1.45 -12.22
N GLU A 434 6.86 -1.41 -13.47
CA GLU A 434 7.95 -2.27 -13.94
C GLU A 434 9.24 -2.14 -13.10
N GLY A 435 9.50 -0.95 -12.55
CA GLY A 435 10.63 -0.69 -11.65
C GLY A 435 10.44 -1.18 -10.21
N GLY A 436 9.31 -1.82 -9.88
CA GLY A 436 8.98 -2.29 -8.53
C GLY A 436 8.36 -1.23 -7.61
N HIS A 437 8.06 -0.04 -8.12
CA HIS A 437 7.30 0.98 -7.37
C HIS A 437 5.91 0.43 -7.04
N VAL A 438 5.52 0.46 -5.77
CA VAL A 438 4.21 -0.05 -5.31
C VAL A 438 3.19 1.08 -5.32
N TYR A 439 2.10 0.89 -6.07
CA TYR A 439 1.01 1.86 -6.07
C TYR A 439 0.32 1.92 -4.71
N ALA A 440 0.21 3.13 -4.17
CA ALA A 440 -0.35 3.40 -2.84
C ALA A 440 0.32 2.56 -1.74
N ALA A 441 1.66 2.59 -1.69
CA ALA A 441 2.46 1.82 -0.74
C ALA A 441 2.04 1.99 0.72
N ALA A 442 1.49 3.15 1.11
CA ALA A 442 0.96 3.37 2.46
C ALA A 442 -0.12 2.34 2.85
N ALA A 443 -1.09 2.06 1.98
CA ALA A 443 -2.13 1.06 2.25
C ALA A 443 -1.55 -0.36 2.41
N ALA A 444 -0.47 -0.67 1.68
CA ALA A 444 0.24 -1.94 1.82
C ALA A 444 1.03 -2.04 3.15
N ARG A 445 1.60 -0.93 3.62
CA ARG A 445 2.28 -0.84 4.93
C ARG A 445 1.29 -1.01 6.08
N ASP A 446 0.13 -0.34 6.02
CA ASP A 446 -0.93 -0.48 7.03
C ASP A 446 -1.40 -1.94 7.17
N LEU A 447 -1.55 -2.64 6.04
CA LEU A 447 -1.87 -4.08 6.03
C LEU A 447 -0.77 -4.94 6.66
N LEU A 448 0.49 -4.57 6.45
CA LEU A 448 1.62 -5.30 7.02
C LEU A 448 1.68 -5.11 8.55
N GLU A 449 1.41 -3.91 9.03
CA GLU A 449 1.39 -3.58 10.46
C GLU A 449 0.31 -4.36 11.24
N GLN A 450 -0.76 -4.80 10.57
CA GLN A 450 -1.76 -5.70 11.17
C GLN A 450 -1.20 -7.09 11.52
N VAL A 451 -0.02 -7.47 11.00
CA VAL A 451 0.67 -8.73 11.33
C VAL A 451 2.10 -8.42 11.81
N PRO A 452 2.28 -7.92 13.05
CA PRO A 452 3.53 -7.31 13.51
C PRO A 452 4.76 -8.22 13.40
N VAL A 453 4.61 -9.51 13.70
CA VAL A 453 5.73 -10.47 13.64
C VAL A 453 6.20 -10.68 12.20
N HIS A 454 5.26 -10.77 11.25
CA HIS A 454 5.60 -10.90 9.84
C HIS A 454 6.25 -9.62 9.30
N ALA A 455 5.72 -8.45 9.69
CA ALA A 455 6.32 -7.16 9.38
C ALA A 455 7.79 -7.10 9.80
N LYS A 456 8.08 -7.39 11.06
CA LYS A 456 9.44 -7.41 11.61
C LYS A 456 10.35 -8.38 10.87
N LEU A 457 9.85 -9.55 10.49
CA LEU A 457 10.63 -10.52 9.72
C LEU A 457 10.99 -10.01 8.32
N LEU A 458 10.05 -9.35 7.62
CA LEU A 458 10.33 -8.74 6.31
C LEU A 458 11.33 -7.60 6.43
N HIS A 459 11.19 -6.74 7.45
CA HIS A 459 12.17 -5.70 7.77
C HIS A 459 13.56 -6.31 8.02
N LEU A 460 13.69 -7.36 8.84
CA LEU A 460 14.99 -7.99 9.12
C LEU A 460 15.65 -8.56 7.85
N LYS A 461 14.88 -9.27 7.02
CA LYS A 461 15.38 -9.81 5.73
C LYS A 461 15.87 -8.69 4.81
N LEU A 462 15.10 -7.61 4.73
CA LEU A 462 15.42 -6.46 3.91
C LEU A 462 16.65 -5.72 4.47
N ALA A 463 16.76 -5.58 5.79
CA ALA A 463 17.92 -4.98 6.47
C ALA A 463 19.22 -5.73 6.19
N ARG A 464 19.20 -7.07 6.21
CA ARG A 464 20.36 -7.94 5.87
C ARG A 464 20.76 -7.81 4.39
N ALA A 465 19.80 -7.50 3.53
CA ALA A 465 20.02 -7.35 2.09
C ALA A 465 20.51 -5.95 1.71
N LEU A 466 19.92 -4.93 2.32
CA LEU A 466 20.28 -3.52 2.18
C LEU A 466 21.61 -3.25 2.87
N GLY A 467 22.58 -2.78 2.11
CA GLY A 467 23.85 -2.31 2.67
C GLY A 467 23.75 -0.87 3.18
N GLY A 468 24.74 -0.47 4.00
CA GLY A 468 24.95 0.94 4.34
C GLY A 468 23.84 1.58 5.17
N PRO A 469 23.63 2.90 5.07
CA PRO A 469 22.69 3.63 5.92
C PRO A 469 21.22 3.34 5.63
N ALA A 470 20.89 2.79 4.45
CA ALA A 470 19.53 2.44 4.05
C ALA A 470 18.97 1.22 4.82
N GLY A 471 19.84 0.36 5.36
CA GLY A 471 19.42 -0.78 6.16
C GLY A 471 18.95 -0.41 7.57
N TRP A 472 19.40 0.74 8.12
CA TRP A 472 19.13 1.11 9.52
C TRP A 472 17.64 1.19 9.89
N PRO A 473 16.76 1.86 9.12
CA PRO A 473 15.34 1.91 9.44
C PRO A 473 14.71 0.51 9.57
N HIS A 474 15.16 -0.44 8.76
CA HIS A 474 14.67 -1.81 8.80
C HIS A 474 15.26 -2.61 9.96
N TYR A 475 16.53 -2.42 10.31
CA TYR A 475 17.10 -2.99 11.53
C TYR A 475 16.37 -2.47 12.77
N ALA A 476 16.14 -1.16 12.86
CA ALA A 476 15.42 -0.53 13.97
C ALA A 476 13.99 -1.07 14.12
N ALA A 477 13.26 -1.22 13.02
CA ALA A 477 11.90 -1.78 13.03
C ALA A 477 11.84 -3.25 13.48
N ALA A 478 12.92 -4.02 13.29
CA ALA A 478 12.99 -5.45 13.57
C ALA A 478 13.84 -5.83 14.80
N ARG A 479 14.09 -4.87 15.71
CA ARG A 479 15.02 -5.05 16.85
C ARG A 479 14.78 -6.31 17.68
N ASP A 480 13.52 -6.65 17.93
CA ASP A 480 13.16 -7.81 18.77
C ASP A 480 13.47 -9.17 18.13
N LEU A 481 13.84 -9.20 16.84
CA LEU A 481 14.15 -10.42 16.09
C LEU A 481 15.64 -10.57 15.75
N TRP A 482 16.51 -9.71 16.27
CA TRP A 482 17.94 -9.77 15.96
C TRP A 482 18.59 -11.05 16.48
N GLU A 483 19.48 -11.59 15.65
CA GLU A 483 20.48 -12.61 16.03
C GLU A 483 21.85 -11.95 16.20
N ASP A 484 22.85 -12.66 16.75
CA ASP A 484 24.21 -12.11 16.97
C ASP A 484 24.82 -11.48 15.70
N ILE A 485 24.57 -12.08 14.54
CA ILE A 485 25.04 -11.56 13.25
C ILE A 485 24.38 -10.24 12.85
N ASP A 486 23.16 -10.01 13.32
CA ASP A 486 22.40 -8.79 13.06
C ASP A 486 22.85 -7.64 13.95
N GLU A 487 23.30 -7.91 15.18
CA GLU A 487 23.81 -6.86 16.06
C GLU A 487 25.02 -6.14 15.46
N GLU A 488 25.92 -6.88 14.80
CA GLU A 488 27.03 -6.28 14.07
C GLU A 488 26.55 -5.49 12.84
N GLY A 489 25.63 -6.05 12.06
CA GLY A 489 25.08 -5.41 10.86
C GLY A 489 24.34 -4.11 11.21
N ALA A 490 23.49 -4.16 12.22
CA ALA A 490 22.71 -3.06 12.75
C ALA A 490 23.62 -1.96 13.31
N ALA A 491 24.65 -2.31 14.11
CA ALA A 491 25.60 -1.34 14.63
C ALA A 491 26.35 -0.60 13.51
N ARG A 492 26.81 -1.33 12.46
CA ARG A 492 27.45 -0.69 11.29
C ARG A 492 26.49 0.23 10.54
N ALA A 493 25.26 -0.21 10.29
CA ALA A 493 24.24 0.60 9.61
C ALA A 493 23.85 1.85 10.42
N ALA A 494 23.69 1.69 11.74
CA ALA A 494 23.43 2.76 12.70
C ALA A 494 24.56 3.80 12.69
N GLY A 495 25.82 3.34 12.77
CA GLY A 495 26.99 4.21 12.71
C GLY A 495 27.06 5.04 11.43
N LEU A 496 26.83 4.42 10.27
CA LEU A 496 26.80 5.12 8.99
C LEU A 496 25.63 6.11 8.88
N ARG A 497 24.44 5.73 9.36
CA ARG A 497 23.28 6.61 9.36
C ARG A 497 23.48 7.80 10.30
N ALA A 498 24.03 7.58 11.49
CA ALA A 498 24.37 8.64 12.44
C ALA A 498 25.42 9.59 11.86
N ALA A 499 26.45 9.07 11.18
CA ALA A 499 27.44 9.90 10.49
C ALA A 499 26.81 10.74 9.35
N ASP A 500 25.83 10.21 8.62
CA ASP A 500 25.07 10.96 7.62
C ASP A 500 24.24 12.08 8.24
N GLN A 501 23.55 11.83 9.36
CA GLN A 501 22.83 12.88 10.08
C GLN A 501 23.76 13.96 10.59
N LEU A 502 24.95 13.60 11.10
CA LEU A 502 25.95 14.58 11.54
C LEU A 502 26.43 15.48 10.39
N ARG A 503 26.78 14.94 9.22
CA ARG A 503 27.18 15.73 8.04
C ARG A 503 26.07 16.64 7.50
N ARG A 504 24.82 16.30 7.80
CA ARG A 504 23.65 17.11 7.42
C ARG A 504 23.31 18.16 8.49
N GLY A 505 24.05 18.21 9.59
CA GLY A 505 23.85 19.14 10.69
C GLY A 505 22.77 18.72 11.69
N TYR A 506 22.42 17.43 11.80
CA TYR A 506 21.39 16.91 12.71
C TYR A 506 21.96 16.01 13.82
N PRO A 507 22.72 16.56 14.79
CA PRO A 507 23.35 15.75 15.84
C PRO A 507 22.36 15.07 16.79
N GLY A 508 21.17 15.64 17.01
CA GLY A 508 20.12 15.03 17.84
C GLY A 508 19.67 13.66 17.34
N LEU A 509 19.40 13.56 16.03
CA LEU A 509 19.04 12.30 15.38
C LEU A 509 20.17 11.28 15.44
N ALA A 510 21.43 11.73 15.37
CA ALA A 510 22.59 10.86 15.51
C ALA A 510 22.71 10.27 16.93
N VAL A 511 22.44 11.06 17.98
CA VAL A 511 22.43 10.57 19.36
C VAL A 511 21.31 9.55 19.58
N GLU A 512 20.10 9.83 19.10
CA GLU A 512 18.96 8.91 19.24
C GLU A 512 19.27 7.52 18.66
N ILE A 513 19.94 7.47 17.51
CA ILE A 513 20.38 6.22 16.87
C ILE A 513 21.43 5.50 17.72
N LEU A 514 22.44 6.22 18.22
CA LEU A 514 23.62 5.63 18.87
C LEU A 514 23.43 5.32 20.36
N ASP A 515 22.47 5.96 21.04
CA ASP A 515 22.10 5.64 22.43
C ASP A 515 21.61 4.17 22.54
N GLY A 516 21.06 3.63 21.45
CA GLY A 516 20.69 2.21 21.34
C GLY A 516 21.86 1.22 21.36
N PHE A 517 23.10 1.69 21.25
CA PHE A 517 24.35 0.91 21.20
C PHE A 517 25.41 1.43 22.19
N ALA A 518 24.98 1.92 23.36
CA ALA A 518 25.84 2.51 24.38
C ALA A 518 26.85 1.54 25.02
N ASP A 519 26.72 0.23 24.78
CA ASP A 519 27.61 -0.84 25.22
C ASP A 519 28.73 -1.14 24.20
N ARG A 520 28.52 -0.82 22.92
CA ARG A 520 29.43 -1.16 21.82
C ARG A 520 30.63 -0.24 21.71
N ALA A 521 31.83 -0.74 22.03
CA ALA A 521 33.05 0.08 22.07
C ALA A 521 33.46 0.65 20.69
N ASP A 522 33.17 -0.07 19.60
CA ASP A 522 33.46 0.34 18.22
C ASP A 522 32.66 1.60 17.78
N LEU A 523 31.52 1.87 18.42
CA LEU A 523 30.70 3.06 18.16
C LEU A 523 30.97 4.20 19.15
N ALA A 524 31.90 4.05 20.10
CA ALA A 524 32.15 5.05 21.13
C ALA A 524 32.59 6.41 20.58
N VAL A 525 33.45 6.43 19.55
CA VAL A 525 33.93 7.69 18.93
C VAL A 525 32.81 8.38 18.12
N PRO A 526 32.10 7.70 17.19
CA PRO A 526 30.93 8.29 16.53
C PRO A 526 29.87 8.81 17.50
N HIS A 527 29.60 8.05 18.58
CA HIS A 527 28.65 8.45 19.61
C HIS A 527 29.12 9.69 20.37
N ALA A 528 30.41 9.75 20.72
CA ALA A 528 30.99 10.94 21.33
C ALA A 528 30.86 12.18 20.44
N TRP A 529 31.04 12.06 19.13
CA TRP A 529 30.82 13.19 18.22
C TRP A 529 29.36 13.65 18.18
N ALA A 530 28.41 12.72 18.18
CA ALA A 530 26.99 13.06 18.27
C ALA A 530 26.64 13.75 19.59
N LEU A 531 27.16 13.22 20.72
CA LEU A 531 26.99 13.80 22.05
C LEU A 531 27.62 15.21 22.14
N VAL A 532 28.79 15.43 21.54
CA VAL A 532 29.41 16.77 21.43
C VAL A 532 28.50 17.72 20.64
N GLY A 533 27.88 17.25 19.55
CA GLY A 533 26.98 18.06 18.73
C GLY A 533 25.71 18.52 19.45
N VAL A 534 25.21 17.76 20.42
CA VAL A 534 24.08 18.17 21.29
C VAL A 534 24.52 18.77 22.63
N GLY A 535 25.83 18.83 22.88
CA GLY A 535 26.39 19.42 24.10
C GLY A 535 26.58 18.52 25.32
N ARG A 536 26.33 17.22 25.20
CA ARG A 536 26.48 16.23 26.28
C ARG A 536 27.95 15.83 26.49
N TYR A 537 28.79 16.80 26.81
CA TYR A 537 30.25 16.63 26.87
C TYR A 537 30.71 15.64 27.95
N THR A 538 30.07 15.63 29.12
CA THR A 538 30.38 14.69 30.20
C THR A 538 30.12 13.25 29.79
N ASP A 539 29.02 13.00 29.09
CA ASP A 539 28.65 11.69 28.59
C ASP A 539 29.62 11.25 27.49
N ALA A 540 30.00 12.16 26.61
CA ALA A 540 31.02 11.91 25.58
C ALA A 540 32.36 11.53 26.21
N LEU A 541 32.82 12.26 27.25
CA LEU A 541 34.08 11.96 27.93
C LEU A 541 34.02 10.60 28.63
N LYS A 542 32.93 10.33 29.37
CA LYS A 542 32.71 9.05 30.05
C LYS A 542 32.73 7.90 29.05
N ARG A 543 32.11 8.08 27.88
CA ARG A 543 32.07 7.09 26.81
C ARG A 543 33.46 6.80 26.26
N LEU A 544 34.27 7.83 26.00
CA LEU A 544 35.64 7.71 25.50
C LEU A 544 36.60 7.15 26.55
N ASP A 545 36.41 7.48 27.83
CA ASP A 545 37.23 6.97 28.93
C ASP A 545 36.92 5.51 29.29
N ALA A 546 35.79 4.97 28.85
CA ALA A 546 35.48 3.54 28.96
C ALA A 546 36.21 2.67 27.92
N LEU A 547 36.86 3.27 26.91
CA LEU A 547 37.63 2.53 25.90
C LEU A 547 38.81 1.78 26.52
N THR A 548 39.27 0.72 25.86
CA THR A 548 40.51 0.03 26.24
C THR A 548 41.72 0.95 26.05
N VAL A 549 42.81 0.70 26.78
CA VAL A 549 44.03 1.53 26.68
C VAL A 549 44.51 1.69 25.23
N PRO A 550 44.61 0.63 24.40
CA PRO A 550 44.99 0.78 23.00
C PRO A 550 44.00 1.65 22.21
N ALA A 551 42.69 1.45 22.39
CA ALA A 551 41.66 2.20 21.69
C ALA A 551 41.63 3.70 22.08
N LYS A 552 42.08 4.06 23.29
CA LYS A 552 42.21 5.48 23.71
C LYS A 552 43.33 6.25 22.99
N HIS A 553 44.29 5.54 22.40
CA HIS A 553 45.48 6.13 21.78
C HIS A 553 45.38 6.17 20.24
N THR A 554 44.23 5.81 19.66
CA THR A 554 44.02 6.04 18.23
C THR A 554 43.84 7.54 17.95
N PRO A 555 44.27 8.06 16.79
CA PRO A 555 44.12 9.47 16.44
C PRO A 555 42.68 9.99 16.58
N GLU A 556 41.68 9.18 16.24
CA GLU A 556 40.26 9.53 16.30
C GLU A 556 39.78 9.69 17.75
N ALA A 557 40.18 8.76 18.63
CA ALA A 557 39.86 8.82 20.05
C ALA A 557 40.59 9.99 20.74
N LEU A 558 41.85 10.24 20.38
CA LEU A 558 42.61 11.40 20.87
C LEU A 558 41.94 12.71 20.45
N ALA A 559 41.54 12.84 19.18
CA ALA A 559 40.88 14.05 18.67
C ALA A 559 39.53 14.28 19.36
N ALA A 560 38.73 13.22 19.54
CA ALA A 560 37.45 13.30 20.25
C ALA A 560 37.64 13.71 21.72
N ARG A 561 38.57 13.07 22.43
CA ARG A 561 38.86 13.40 23.84
C ARG A 561 39.39 14.82 24.01
N ALA A 562 40.34 15.24 23.17
CA ALA A 562 40.85 16.60 23.16
C ALA A 562 39.74 17.64 22.94
N THR A 563 38.83 17.37 21.99
CA THR A 563 37.68 18.24 21.73
C THR A 563 36.71 18.29 22.89
N VAL A 564 36.40 17.15 23.52
CA VAL A 564 35.51 17.11 24.69
C VAL A 564 36.13 17.85 25.88
N LEU A 565 37.43 17.67 26.14
CA LEU A 565 38.14 18.32 27.23
C LEU A 565 38.17 19.85 27.07
N VAL A 566 38.44 20.36 25.87
CA VAL A 566 38.44 21.81 25.63
C VAL A 566 37.04 22.41 25.82
N ARG A 567 35.98 21.69 25.43
CA ARG A 567 34.58 22.12 25.66
C ARG A 567 34.19 22.11 27.14
N LEU A 568 34.84 21.28 27.96
CA LEU A 568 34.71 21.26 29.42
C LEU A 568 35.63 22.27 30.12
N GLY A 569 36.41 23.07 29.38
CA GLY A 569 37.35 24.07 29.92
C GLY A 569 38.67 23.49 30.46
N ARG A 570 38.98 22.22 30.17
CA ARG A 570 40.22 21.54 30.60
C ARG A 570 41.32 21.73 29.55
N ASP A 571 41.67 22.99 29.29
CA ASP A 571 42.50 23.40 28.15
C ASP A 571 43.91 22.79 28.16
N ALA A 572 44.54 22.65 29.33
CA ALA A 572 45.89 22.07 29.44
C ALA A 572 45.92 20.60 28.96
N GLU A 573 44.98 19.79 29.46
CA GLU A 573 44.86 18.38 29.08
C GLU A 573 44.44 18.22 27.61
N ALA A 574 43.55 19.10 27.13
CA ALA A 574 43.13 19.12 25.74
C ALA A 574 44.32 19.41 24.80
N LEU A 575 45.17 20.37 25.15
CA LEU A 575 46.38 20.71 24.39
C LEU A 575 47.41 19.57 24.39
N ASP A 576 47.59 18.88 25.52
CA ASP A 576 48.52 17.75 25.61
C ASP A 576 48.09 16.58 24.71
N LEU A 577 46.78 16.31 24.60
CA LEU A 577 46.26 15.33 23.65
C LEU A 577 46.34 15.82 22.20
N ALA A 578 45.96 17.08 21.94
CA ALA A 578 45.97 17.64 20.59
C ALA A 578 47.37 17.65 19.96
N ARG A 579 48.42 17.93 20.76
CA ARG A 579 49.83 17.94 20.30
C ARG A 579 50.37 16.56 19.94
N GLN A 580 49.74 15.48 20.39
CA GLN A 580 50.13 14.12 20.02
C GLN A 580 49.66 13.75 18.61
N ILE A 581 48.68 14.49 18.07
CA ILE A 581 48.10 14.23 16.75
C ILE A 581 48.97 14.93 15.70
N THR A 582 49.42 14.18 14.70
CA THR A 582 50.25 14.66 13.60
C THR A 582 49.64 14.26 12.25
N GLY A 583 50.08 14.89 11.16
CA GLY A 583 49.60 14.63 9.80
C GLY A 583 48.66 15.71 9.27
N SER A 584 47.92 15.39 8.22
CA SER A 584 47.06 16.33 7.48
C SER A 584 45.59 15.92 7.40
N GLY A 585 45.19 14.83 8.07
CA GLY A 585 43.82 14.31 8.01
C GLY A 585 42.83 15.02 8.94
N PRO A 586 41.58 14.53 9.01
CA PRO A 586 40.50 15.06 9.85
C PRO A 586 40.89 15.25 11.32
N GLU A 587 41.69 14.34 11.88
CA GLU A 587 42.14 14.39 13.28
C GLU A 587 43.09 15.56 13.52
N ALA A 588 43.98 15.86 12.56
CA ALA A 588 44.87 17.00 12.63
C ALA A 588 44.11 18.33 12.52
N ALA A 589 43.08 18.38 11.69
CA ALA A 589 42.17 19.54 11.60
C ALA A 589 41.46 19.79 12.94
N ARG A 590 40.95 18.73 13.58
CA ARG A 590 40.35 18.80 14.92
C ARG A 590 41.35 19.23 15.99
N ALA A 591 42.57 18.70 15.95
CA ALA A 591 43.64 19.11 16.87
C ALA A 591 43.94 20.61 16.74
N ALA A 592 44.03 21.13 15.52
CA ALA A 592 44.18 22.56 15.27
C ALA A 592 42.98 23.38 15.81
N SER A 593 41.75 22.88 15.64
CA SER A 593 40.53 23.50 16.20
C SER A 593 40.57 23.56 17.74
N VAL A 594 41.05 22.49 18.39
CA VAL A 594 41.24 22.44 19.85
C VAL A 594 42.25 23.49 20.31
N ILE A 595 43.39 23.60 19.63
CA ILE A 595 44.41 24.62 19.94
C ILE A 595 43.82 26.02 19.76
N ALA A 596 43.06 26.26 18.69
CA ALA A 596 42.39 27.53 18.45
C ALA A 596 41.36 27.85 19.55
N HIS A 597 40.64 26.85 20.05
CA HIS A 597 39.70 27.02 21.16
C HIS A 597 40.39 27.41 22.46
N ALA A 598 41.44 26.70 22.86
CA ALA A 598 42.23 27.02 24.05
C ALA A 598 42.89 28.41 23.95
N ALA A 599 43.29 28.84 22.74
CA ALA A 599 43.77 30.20 22.51
C ALA A 599 42.67 31.25 22.73
N ARG A 600 41.44 31.02 22.25
CA ARG A 600 40.29 31.91 22.51
C ARG A 600 39.95 32.01 23.99
N SER A 601 40.02 30.90 24.74
CA SER A 601 39.80 30.92 26.20
C SER A 601 40.79 31.82 26.95
N ARG A 602 42.01 31.98 26.39
CA ARG A 602 43.08 32.84 26.92
C ARG A 602 43.12 34.24 26.27
N GLU A 603 42.14 34.56 25.41
CA GLU A 603 42.05 35.80 24.63
C GLU A 603 43.26 36.06 23.70
N ASP A 604 44.00 35.01 23.30
CA ASP A 604 45.02 35.10 22.26
C ASP A 604 44.36 34.98 20.88
N TRP A 605 43.80 36.09 20.41
CA TRP A 605 43.01 36.13 19.18
C TRP A 605 43.83 35.86 17.90
N GLU A 606 45.13 36.16 17.91
CA GLU A 606 45.99 35.91 16.75
C GLU A 606 46.39 34.43 16.65
N GLU A 607 46.72 33.79 17.79
CA GLU A 607 46.91 32.33 17.83
C GLU A 607 45.62 31.59 17.46
N ALA A 608 44.48 32.03 17.99
CA ALA A 608 43.16 31.47 17.66
C ALA A 608 42.84 31.58 16.16
N ARG A 609 43.05 32.75 15.57
CA ARG A 609 42.85 32.99 14.14
C ARG A 609 43.74 32.06 13.31
N ARG A 610 45.03 31.97 13.63
CA ARG A 610 46.00 31.14 12.91
C ARG A 610 45.59 29.67 12.94
N HIS A 611 45.26 29.12 14.10
CA HIS A 611 44.94 27.70 14.22
C HIS A 611 43.55 27.35 13.66
N SER A 612 42.55 28.22 13.74
CA SER A 612 41.28 28.01 13.02
C SER A 612 41.48 28.10 11.50
N GLN A 613 42.40 28.94 11.00
CA GLN A 613 42.75 28.95 9.58
C GLN A 613 43.42 27.64 9.14
N ILE A 614 44.35 27.11 9.93
CA ILE A 614 44.98 25.81 9.68
C ILE A 614 43.91 24.70 9.65
N ALA A 615 42.99 24.68 10.63
CA ALA A 615 41.90 23.72 10.66
C ALA A 615 41.01 23.83 9.42
N ALA A 616 40.64 25.06 9.02
CA ALA A 616 39.85 25.30 7.81
C ALA A 616 40.57 24.79 6.55
N ASP A 617 41.86 25.04 6.42
CA ASP A 617 42.64 24.61 5.25
C ASP A 617 42.76 23.08 5.18
N LEU A 618 42.91 22.41 6.32
CA LEU A 618 42.93 20.94 6.39
C LEU A 618 41.57 20.34 6.01
N TRP A 619 40.45 20.88 6.53
CA TRP A 619 39.12 20.42 6.14
C TRP A 619 38.82 20.60 4.65
N ARG A 620 39.34 21.67 4.05
CA ARG A 620 39.23 21.88 2.60
C ARG A 620 39.99 20.82 1.81
N LEU A 621 41.17 20.40 2.27
CA LEU A 621 41.95 19.35 1.61
C LEU A 621 41.25 17.99 1.65
N GLU A 622 40.55 17.70 2.75
CA GLU A 622 39.76 16.47 2.92
C GLU A 622 38.40 16.51 2.20
N GLY A 623 38.00 17.66 1.64
CA GLY A 623 36.70 17.82 0.98
C GLY A 623 35.50 17.98 1.93
N GLU A 624 35.76 18.23 3.21
CA GLU A 624 34.74 18.37 4.26
C GLU A 624 34.27 19.83 4.38
N GLU A 625 33.32 20.21 3.52
CA GLU A 625 32.92 21.61 3.34
C GLU A 625 32.18 22.20 4.56
N GLU A 626 31.40 21.41 5.29
CA GLU A 626 30.70 21.86 6.51
C GLU A 626 31.71 22.31 7.59
N GLN A 627 32.71 21.47 7.86
CA GLN A 627 33.74 21.71 8.87
C GLN A 627 34.68 22.84 8.40
N HIS A 628 34.98 22.92 7.10
CA HIS A 628 35.71 24.04 6.52
C HIS A 628 35.02 25.38 6.79
N VAL A 629 33.72 25.48 6.50
CA VAL A 629 32.95 26.72 6.72
C VAL A 629 32.80 27.02 8.22
N THR A 630 32.65 26.00 9.06
CA THR A 630 32.62 26.15 10.52
C THR A 630 33.88 26.84 11.04
N GLU A 631 35.06 26.37 10.61
CA GLU A 631 36.34 26.97 11.01
C GLU A 631 36.53 28.37 10.43
N LEU A 632 36.10 28.64 9.20
CA LEU A 632 36.10 30.00 8.65
C LEU A 632 35.22 30.96 9.47
N GLY A 633 34.12 30.47 10.04
CA GLY A 633 33.29 31.22 10.98
C GLY A 633 34.06 31.60 12.25
N LEU A 634 34.89 30.70 12.76
CA LEU A 634 35.77 30.96 13.90
C LEU A 634 36.93 31.91 13.54
N VAL A 635 37.46 31.82 12.32
CA VAL A 635 38.44 32.81 11.79
C VAL A 635 37.80 34.20 11.71
N ALA A 636 36.60 34.32 11.16
CA ALA A 636 35.86 35.58 11.11
C ALA A 636 35.63 36.15 12.53
N TRP A 637 35.26 35.29 13.47
CA TRP A 637 35.07 35.69 14.85
C TRP A 637 36.35 36.23 15.48
N ALA A 638 37.48 35.50 15.36
CA ALA A 638 38.77 35.96 15.87
C ALA A 638 39.22 37.28 15.20
N ARG A 639 39.03 37.42 13.88
CA ARG A 639 39.32 38.68 13.16
C ARG A 639 38.53 39.88 13.69
N SER A 640 37.30 39.67 14.16
CA SER A 640 36.46 40.73 14.70
C SER A 640 36.92 41.29 16.07
N TYR A 641 37.83 40.57 16.75
CA TYR A 641 38.54 41.04 17.95
C TYR A 641 39.90 41.67 17.63
N LEU A 642 40.33 41.58 16.38
CA LEU A 642 41.49 42.29 15.83
C LEU A 642 41.00 43.56 15.10
N ASP A 643 41.85 44.17 14.26
CA ASP A 643 41.57 45.44 13.57
C ASP A 643 40.59 45.31 12.37
N VAL A 644 39.60 44.40 12.42
CA VAL A 644 38.59 44.20 11.37
C VAL A 644 37.19 44.35 11.94
N THR A 645 36.33 45.10 11.25
CA THR A 645 34.93 45.26 11.71
C THR A 645 34.17 43.93 11.64
N PRO A 646 33.19 43.66 12.53
CA PRO A 646 32.41 42.43 12.48
C PRO A 646 31.70 42.22 11.14
N ASP A 647 31.16 43.30 10.55
CA ASP A 647 30.52 43.27 9.24
C ASP A 647 31.45 42.78 8.13
N GLU A 648 32.70 43.24 8.13
CA GLU A 648 33.71 42.80 7.16
C GLU A 648 34.21 41.39 7.45
N ALA A 649 34.34 41.02 8.72
CA ALA A 649 34.85 39.71 9.10
C ALA A 649 33.90 38.58 8.71
N PHE A 650 32.58 38.76 8.91
CA PHE A 650 31.56 37.73 8.65
C PHE A 650 30.96 37.76 7.24
N ARG A 651 31.22 38.80 6.45
CA ARG A 651 30.65 39.01 5.10
C ARG A 651 30.79 37.79 4.18
N ASP A 652 31.99 37.23 4.12
CA ASP A 652 32.34 36.22 3.10
C ASP A 652 31.98 34.79 3.52
N VAL A 653 31.78 34.56 4.83
CA VAL A 653 31.51 33.21 5.36
C VAL A 653 30.01 32.89 5.43
N LEU A 654 29.16 33.88 5.71
CA LEU A 654 27.71 33.66 5.85
C LEU A 654 27.05 33.05 4.60
N PRO A 655 27.31 33.52 3.36
CA PRO A 655 26.74 32.90 2.15
C PRO A 655 27.18 31.45 1.96
N ARG A 656 28.39 31.09 2.41
CA ARG A 656 28.91 29.71 2.31
C ARG A 656 28.21 28.75 3.26
N ALA A 657 27.65 29.26 4.36
CA ALA A 657 26.96 28.49 5.38
C ALA A 657 25.47 28.24 5.07
N GLU A 658 24.90 28.81 3.99
CA GLU A 658 23.46 28.73 3.70
C GLU A 658 22.89 27.31 3.66
N ARG A 659 23.70 26.33 3.27
CA ARG A 659 23.32 24.93 3.15
C ARG A 659 23.46 24.11 4.45
N PHE A 660 24.01 24.69 5.52
CA PHE A 660 24.31 24.01 6.80
C PHE A 660 23.66 24.79 7.96
N LEU A 661 22.45 24.40 8.39
CA LEU A 661 21.67 25.19 9.36
C LEU A 661 22.37 25.34 10.72
N ASN A 662 22.90 24.25 11.28
CA ASN A 662 23.70 24.28 12.52
C ASN A 662 24.90 25.24 12.45
N VAL A 663 25.65 25.19 11.34
CA VAL A 663 26.85 26.02 11.13
C VAL A 663 26.45 27.49 10.95
N ARG A 664 25.43 27.76 10.12
CA ARG A 664 24.93 29.12 9.91
C ARG A 664 24.41 29.73 11.20
N GLY A 665 23.62 28.98 11.96
CA GLY A 665 23.14 29.39 13.27
C GLY A 665 24.27 29.74 14.24
N THR A 666 25.31 28.91 14.30
CA THR A 666 26.49 29.17 15.15
C THR A 666 27.28 30.41 14.71
N ILE A 667 27.46 30.63 13.41
CA ILE A 667 28.14 31.82 12.88
C ILE A 667 27.33 33.09 13.20
N LEU A 668 26.01 33.03 13.02
CA LEU A 668 25.12 34.14 13.35
C LEU A 668 25.16 34.45 14.86
N LEU A 669 25.22 33.44 15.72
CA LEU A 669 25.40 33.64 17.17
C LEU A 669 26.69 34.38 17.49
N ASN A 670 27.82 33.95 16.93
CA ASN A 670 29.13 34.57 17.18
C ASN A 670 29.17 36.02 16.68
N TYR A 671 28.57 36.26 15.51
CA TYR A 671 28.47 37.60 14.95
C TYR A 671 27.57 38.52 15.80
N ALA A 672 26.40 38.03 16.21
CA ALA A 672 25.49 38.76 17.08
C ALA A 672 26.11 39.06 18.45
N LYS A 673 26.85 38.10 19.02
CA LYS A 673 27.59 38.28 20.27
C LYS A 673 28.63 39.40 20.13
N ARG A 674 29.38 39.43 19.04
CA ARG A 674 30.34 40.51 18.81
C ARG A 674 29.68 41.89 18.67
N LEU A 675 28.55 41.97 17.96
CA LEU A 675 27.77 43.20 17.88
C LEU A 675 27.24 43.65 19.26
N LEU A 676 26.83 42.70 20.09
CA LEU A 676 26.41 42.96 21.46
C LEU A 676 27.56 43.55 22.30
N ASP A 677 28.77 42.99 22.19
CA ASP A 677 29.96 43.49 22.88
C ASP A 677 30.37 44.91 22.44
N LEU A 678 29.94 45.33 21.24
CA LEU A 678 30.12 46.69 20.70
C LEU A 678 28.90 47.61 20.94
N GLY A 679 27.87 47.15 21.64
CA GLY A 679 26.66 47.94 21.95
C GLY A 679 25.66 48.09 20.80
N VAL A 680 25.73 47.27 19.75
CA VAL A 680 24.86 47.34 18.56
C VAL A 680 23.65 46.40 18.71
N PHE A 681 22.71 46.75 19.60
CA PHE A 681 21.62 45.86 20.04
C PHE A 681 20.61 45.48 18.96
N GLY A 682 20.10 46.44 18.17
CA GLY A 682 19.03 46.18 17.20
C GLY A 682 19.42 45.17 16.11
N ARG A 683 20.63 45.29 15.56
CA ARG A 683 21.15 44.33 14.57
C ARG A 683 21.49 42.98 15.21
N SER A 684 21.98 42.97 16.45
CA SER A 684 22.24 41.74 17.20
C SER A 684 20.95 40.93 17.38
N GLY A 685 19.85 41.57 17.79
CA GLY A 685 18.55 40.92 17.95
C GLY A 685 18.04 40.21 16.68
N ALA A 686 18.11 40.87 15.52
CA ALA A 686 17.68 40.29 14.24
C ALA A 686 18.53 39.07 13.82
N LEU A 687 19.83 39.08 14.11
CA LEU A 687 20.71 37.95 13.84
C LEU A 687 20.43 36.77 14.78
N LEU A 688 20.15 37.06 16.05
CA LEU A 688 19.85 36.03 17.05
C LEU A 688 18.52 35.32 16.78
N GLU A 689 17.51 36.03 16.27
CA GLU A 689 16.24 35.41 15.87
C GLU A 689 16.45 34.38 14.75
N ARG A 690 17.20 34.76 13.70
CA ARG A 690 17.57 33.84 12.62
C ARG A 690 18.41 32.66 13.12
N ALA A 691 19.38 32.92 14.00
CA ALA A 691 20.20 31.87 14.59
C ALA A 691 19.36 30.87 15.39
N SER A 692 18.41 31.37 16.18
CA SER A 692 17.48 30.57 16.99
C SER A 692 16.69 29.60 16.12
N MET A 693 16.12 30.07 15.00
CA MET A 693 15.35 29.23 14.08
C MET A 693 16.20 28.13 13.42
N ASP A 694 17.42 28.46 13.03
CA ASP A 694 18.33 27.52 12.37
C ASP A 694 18.77 26.41 13.34
N LEU A 695 19.11 26.77 14.58
CA LEU A 695 19.63 25.85 15.61
C LEU A 695 18.53 24.95 16.18
N GLU A 696 17.31 25.47 16.34
CA GLU A 696 16.15 24.67 16.70
C GLU A 696 15.86 23.60 15.65
N ARG A 697 15.82 23.99 14.36
CA ARG A 697 15.58 23.06 13.25
C ARG A 697 16.68 22.03 13.09
N SER A 698 17.93 22.37 13.40
CA SER A 698 19.05 21.44 13.34
C SER A 698 19.12 20.50 14.55
N GLY A 699 18.39 20.80 15.64
CA GLY A 699 18.46 20.04 16.89
C GLY A 699 19.76 20.30 17.69
N ASP A 700 20.41 21.45 17.48
CA ASP A 700 21.54 21.89 18.29
C ASP A 700 21.01 22.56 19.57
N VAL A 701 20.81 21.74 20.61
CA VAL A 701 20.20 22.15 21.88
C VAL A 701 21.01 23.26 22.58
N LEU A 702 22.35 23.16 22.58
CA LEU A 702 23.18 24.18 23.22
C LEU A 702 23.20 25.49 22.43
N GLY A 703 23.34 25.40 21.11
CA GLY A 703 23.28 26.57 20.25
C GLY A 703 21.93 27.29 20.40
N TYR A 704 20.82 26.53 20.38
CA TYR A 704 19.49 27.09 20.56
C TYR A 704 19.32 27.76 21.93
N ALA A 705 19.73 27.10 23.01
CA ALA A 705 19.70 27.69 24.35
C ALA A 705 20.58 28.95 24.45
N GLN A 706 21.77 28.95 23.82
CA GLN A 706 22.64 30.12 23.79
C GLN A 706 22.03 31.28 23.00
N ALA A 707 21.30 30.99 21.91
CA ALA A 707 20.54 31.98 21.16
C ALA A 707 19.45 32.60 22.03
N LEU A 708 18.67 31.78 22.75
CA LEU A 708 17.65 32.24 23.70
C LEU A 708 18.26 33.11 24.80
N ILE A 709 19.38 32.71 25.40
CA ILE A 709 20.08 33.52 26.41
C ILE A 709 20.48 34.88 25.84
N ASN A 710 21.10 34.90 24.66
CA ASN A 710 21.55 36.15 24.06
C ASN A 710 20.37 37.06 23.66
N ARG A 711 19.25 36.49 23.19
CA ARG A 711 18.01 37.25 22.92
C ARG A 711 17.42 37.79 24.21
N GLY A 712 17.46 37.00 25.28
CA GLY A 712 17.07 37.41 26.62
C GLY A 712 17.91 38.60 27.08
N VAL A 713 19.23 38.58 26.87
CA VAL A 713 20.12 39.72 27.19
C VAL A 713 19.76 40.97 26.39
N VAL A 714 19.52 40.84 25.08
CA VAL A 714 19.09 42.00 24.26
C VAL A 714 17.77 42.58 24.77
N SER A 715 16.80 41.73 25.11
CA SER A 715 15.49 42.14 25.65
C SER A 715 15.62 42.76 27.05
N HIS A 716 16.48 42.19 27.89
CA HIS A 716 16.78 42.70 29.23
C HIS A 716 17.40 44.11 29.15
N LEU A 717 18.39 44.30 28.27
CA LEU A 717 19.00 45.62 28.03
C LEU A 717 18.02 46.63 27.42
N ALA A 718 16.98 46.16 26.71
CA ALA A 718 15.90 47.00 26.20
C ALA A 718 14.79 47.30 27.24
N GLY A 719 14.92 46.80 28.47
CA GLY A 719 13.92 46.97 29.54
C GLY A 719 12.72 46.03 29.45
N GLN A 720 12.74 45.07 28.53
CA GLN A 720 11.68 44.08 28.30
C GLN A 720 11.85 42.87 29.22
N LEU A 721 11.75 43.10 30.53
CA LEU A 721 12.05 42.10 31.57
C LEU A 721 11.19 40.82 31.48
N PRO A 722 9.87 40.87 31.22
CA PRO A 722 9.05 39.65 31.13
C PRO A 722 9.47 38.76 29.95
N GLU A 723 9.79 39.36 28.81
CA GLU A 723 10.22 38.68 27.59
C GLU A 723 11.62 38.07 27.78
N ALA A 724 12.53 38.80 28.45
CA ALA A 724 13.85 38.29 28.81
C ALA A 724 13.77 37.08 29.76
N ALA A 725 12.97 37.18 30.82
CA ALA A 725 12.77 36.10 31.78
C ALA A 725 12.23 34.83 31.11
N GLU A 726 11.26 34.97 30.20
CA GLU A 726 10.72 33.84 29.45
C GLU A 726 11.78 33.15 28.59
N MET A 727 12.62 33.91 27.88
CA MET A 727 13.71 33.35 27.09
C MET A 727 14.75 32.62 27.96
N TYR A 728 15.06 33.14 29.15
CA TYR A 728 15.96 32.47 30.08
C TYR A 728 15.36 31.16 30.63
N ARG A 729 14.07 31.14 30.98
CA ARG A 729 13.39 29.91 31.40
C ARG A 729 13.37 28.85 30.30
N GLN A 730 13.06 29.25 29.06
CA GLN A 730 13.14 28.35 27.91
C GLN A 730 14.56 27.81 27.70
N ALA A 731 15.59 28.66 27.81
CA ALA A 731 16.98 28.21 27.73
C ALA A 731 17.33 27.21 28.85
N ILE A 732 16.89 27.46 30.08
CA ILE A 732 17.08 26.56 31.22
C ILE A 732 16.42 25.21 30.95
N ASP A 733 15.18 25.20 30.46
CA ASP A 733 14.47 23.98 30.14
C ASP A 733 15.20 23.15 29.08
N GLN A 734 15.73 23.80 28.03
CA GLN A 734 16.55 23.13 27.00
C GLN A 734 17.86 22.56 27.57
N LEU A 735 18.48 23.24 28.54
CA LEU A 735 19.77 22.85 29.08
C LEU A 735 19.68 21.74 30.14
N ARG A 736 18.49 21.40 30.63
CA ARG A 736 18.32 20.33 31.64
C ARG A 736 18.85 19.00 31.09
N GLY A 737 19.68 18.32 31.87
CA GLY A 737 20.25 17.03 31.50
C GLY A 737 21.37 17.07 30.45
N THR A 738 21.73 18.25 29.90
CA THR A 738 22.83 18.37 28.92
C THR A 738 24.22 18.32 29.56
N GLY A 739 24.33 18.60 30.87
CA GLY A 739 25.62 18.76 31.55
C GLY A 739 26.33 20.08 31.24
N SER A 740 25.73 20.99 30.45
CA SER A 740 26.27 22.33 30.19
C SER A 740 26.00 23.29 31.36
N VAL A 741 26.66 23.01 32.49
CA VAL A 741 26.50 23.76 33.74
C VAL A 741 26.89 25.23 33.57
N ARG A 742 27.85 25.53 32.67
CA ARG A 742 28.26 26.90 32.34
C ARG A 742 27.13 27.70 31.70
N THR A 743 26.57 27.20 30.59
CA THR A 743 25.51 27.91 29.85
C THR A 743 24.24 27.99 30.70
N MET A 744 23.95 26.94 31.47
CA MET A 744 22.84 26.94 32.44
C MET A 744 23.03 28.02 33.51
N GLY A 745 24.23 28.13 34.08
CA GLY A 745 24.57 29.15 35.07
C GLY A 745 24.41 30.57 34.54
N LEU A 746 24.72 30.82 33.26
CA LEU A 746 24.48 32.13 32.62
C LEU A 746 22.98 32.45 32.52
N ALA A 747 22.16 31.50 32.08
CA ALA A 747 20.71 31.69 31.99
C ALA A 747 20.09 31.93 33.38
N LEU A 748 20.48 31.11 34.37
CA LEU A 748 20.02 31.25 35.76
C LEU A 748 20.47 32.56 36.39
N SER A 749 21.72 32.99 36.15
CA SER A 749 22.22 34.27 36.65
C SER A 749 21.34 35.42 36.16
N ASN A 750 21.07 35.47 34.85
CA ASN A 750 20.29 36.55 34.26
C ASN A 750 18.82 36.49 34.69
N LEU A 751 18.26 35.29 34.87
CA LEU A 751 16.90 35.12 35.40
C LEU A 751 16.81 35.56 36.87
N SER A 752 17.80 35.19 37.69
CA SER A 752 17.88 35.54 39.11
C SER A 752 17.96 37.06 39.31
N GLU A 753 18.63 37.78 38.41
CA GLU A 753 18.69 39.24 38.41
C GLU A 753 17.29 39.87 38.21
N ILE A 754 16.46 39.28 37.33
CA ILE A 754 15.10 39.76 37.07
C ILE A 754 14.14 39.37 38.22
N GLU A 755 14.25 38.15 38.73
CA GLU A 755 13.33 37.59 39.74
C GLU A 755 13.72 37.92 41.18
N SER A 756 14.95 38.40 41.42
CA SER A 756 15.54 38.63 42.74
C SER A 756 15.61 37.37 43.64
N ASP A 757 15.69 36.18 43.03
CA ASP A 757 15.90 34.89 43.71
C ASP A 757 17.21 34.24 43.24
N LEU A 758 18.20 34.15 44.14
CA LEU A 758 19.54 33.65 43.85
C LEU A 758 19.71 32.15 44.14
N SER A 759 18.71 31.48 44.72
CA SER A 759 18.85 30.12 45.26
C SER A 759 19.30 29.10 44.21
N ALA A 760 18.59 29.04 43.06
CA ALA A 760 18.91 28.13 41.97
C ALA A 760 20.25 28.44 41.29
N PHE A 761 20.65 29.72 41.25
CA PHE A 761 21.95 30.13 40.71
C PHE A 761 23.11 29.74 41.64
N GLU A 762 22.96 29.93 42.95
CA GLU A 762 23.94 29.53 43.95
C GLU A 762 24.16 28.01 43.97
N ASP A 763 23.09 27.22 43.83
CA ASP A 763 23.17 25.77 43.70
C ASP A 763 24.03 25.35 42.49
N VAL A 764 23.86 26.01 41.34
CA VAL A 764 24.65 25.74 40.12
C VAL A 764 26.11 26.16 40.28
N LEU A 765 26.39 27.30 40.92
CA LEU A 765 27.77 27.67 41.25
C LEU A 765 28.41 26.66 42.22
N GLY A 766 27.63 26.13 43.17
CA GLY A 766 28.05 25.06 44.06
C GLY A 766 28.43 23.77 43.33
N LEU A 767 27.67 23.40 42.29
CA LEU A 767 28.00 22.27 41.42
C LEU A 767 29.29 22.49 40.62
N LEU A 768 29.50 23.71 40.07
CA LEU A 768 30.73 24.06 39.36
C LEU A 768 31.96 24.01 40.29
N LEU A 769 31.85 24.52 41.51
CA LEU A 769 32.94 24.45 42.50
C LEU A 769 33.29 23.00 42.86
N ARG A 770 32.28 22.12 43.01
CA ARG A 770 32.50 20.67 43.24
C ARG A 770 33.13 19.96 42.04
N ALA A 771 32.99 20.53 40.84
CA ALA A 771 33.61 20.05 39.61
C ALA A 771 34.98 20.68 39.33
N ASP A 772 35.60 21.34 40.33
CA ASP A 772 36.90 22.02 40.27
C ASP A 772 36.96 23.19 39.24
N GLN A 773 35.80 23.74 38.88
CA GLN A 773 35.66 24.85 37.92
C GLN A 773 35.77 26.22 38.63
N THR A 774 36.75 26.40 39.50
CA THR A 774 36.86 27.58 40.39
C THR A 774 37.06 28.88 39.61
N ASP A 775 37.91 28.87 38.58
CA ASP A 775 38.15 30.05 37.73
C ASP A 775 36.91 30.45 36.93
N LEU A 776 36.14 29.46 36.46
CA LEU A 776 34.90 29.69 35.75
C LEU A 776 33.83 30.30 36.67
N VAL A 777 33.70 29.83 37.91
CA VAL A 777 32.79 30.43 38.89
C VAL A 777 33.18 31.88 39.20
N MET A 778 34.48 32.15 39.31
CA MET A 778 34.99 33.52 39.48
C MET A 778 34.68 34.39 38.26
N GLN A 779 34.79 33.85 37.04
CA GLN A 779 34.44 34.53 35.80
C GLN A 779 32.93 34.82 35.69
N ILE A 780 32.07 33.83 35.98
CA ILE A 780 30.60 33.98 36.00
C ILE A 780 30.18 35.06 37.01
N ARG A 781 30.76 35.03 38.21
CA ARG A 781 30.53 36.04 39.25
C ARG A 781 31.00 37.44 38.82
N ARG A 782 32.10 37.55 38.06
CA ARG A 782 32.56 38.83 37.51
C ARG A 782 31.63 39.34 36.41
N SER A 783 31.17 38.48 35.50
CA SER A 783 30.23 38.90 34.45
C SER A 783 28.88 39.33 35.02
N ALA A 784 28.38 38.65 36.06
CA ALA A 784 27.14 39.04 36.76
C ALA A 784 27.25 40.39 37.51
N ARG A 785 28.47 40.79 37.92
CA ARG A 785 28.72 42.11 38.53
C ARG A 785 28.95 43.22 37.51
N LEU A 786 29.36 42.90 36.28
CA LEU A 786 29.59 43.90 35.23
C LEU A 786 28.28 44.40 34.61
N THR A 787 27.23 43.56 34.56
CA THR A 787 25.86 43.98 34.22
C THR A 787 25.30 44.99 35.23
N ASP A 788 25.60 44.81 36.53
CA ASP A 788 25.21 45.72 37.63
C ASP A 788 25.82 47.13 37.46
N THR A 789 27.06 47.24 36.97
CA THR A 789 27.74 48.53 36.76
C THR A 789 27.31 49.30 35.50
N GLY A 790 26.57 48.67 34.58
CA GLY A 790 26.10 49.29 33.32
C GLY A 790 24.86 50.17 33.47
N GLN A 791 24.08 50.01 34.54
CA GLN A 791 22.82 50.75 34.75
C GLN A 791 23.02 52.16 35.34
N GLY A 792 24.25 52.54 35.70
CA GLY A 792 24.54 53.78 36.44
C GLY A 792 24.85 55.05 35.62
N GLN A 793 25.03 54.99 34.29
CA GLN A 793 25.60 56.14 33.55
C GLN A 793 24.88 56.61 32.28
N ALA A 794 23.73 56.05 31.90
CA ALA A 794 23.04 56.45 30.66
C ALA A 794 21.77 57.33 30.84
N PHE A 795 21.58 57.97 32.00
CA PHE A 795 20.50 58.95 32.21
C PHE A 795 21.06 60.27 32.76
N GLN A 796 21.85 60.99 31.95
CA GLN A 796 22.03 62.44 32.06
C GLN A 796 22.78 62.99 30.83
N SER A 797 22.05 63.21 29.73
CA SER A 797 22.11 64.36 28.81
C SER A 797 21.52 64.01 27.45
#